data_AF-A0AAE1N076-F1
#
_entry.id   AF-A0AAE1N076-F1
#
_cell.length_a   1.000
_cell.length_b   1.000
_cell.length_c   1.000
_cell.angle_alpha   90.00
_cell.angle_beta   90.00
_cell.angle_gamma   90.00
#
_symmetry.space_group_name_H-M   'P 1'
#
loop_
_entity.id
_entity.type
_entity.pdbx_description
1 polymer ?
#
loop_
_entity_poly.entity_id
_entity_poly.type
_entity_poly.pdbx_seq_one_letter_code
_entity_poly.pdbx_strand_id
1 'polypeptide(L)'
;MASTSNSALKRSDSIADSMPDALRQSRYHMKTCFARFLGSGKRLMKRQHIMEDMEKSIEDVTERNKLLHGLFGFILSTTQEAAVVPPYVAFAVRPNPGYWEFIKVNGDDLQVDALQVSEYLKFKEMVFDEKWANDENSLEIDFGAIDFTTPRMALSSSIGKGLDFTTKFLSSKLGESTESSKPLLDYLLALNHHGENLMINDTLNSLDKLQTALKVADVYLSALPKDTPYQTFEARLKEWGFLRGWGDTSTRVHETMKMLSEVLEAPDSAQLQSFFSRLPNMFNIVIFSVHGYFGQADVLGLPDTGGQVVYILDQVRAFEEELLNKIKLQGLSVKPQILVVTRLIPDAKGTKCNQELEPIVNTKYSHILRVPFWTEKGILRQWVSRFDIYPYLERFTQDATEKIIDILEGKPDLIIGNYTDGNLVSSLMASKLGVTQATIAHALEKTKYEDSDAKWKQFDAKYHFSCQFTADMISMNAADFIITSTYQEIAGSKDKPGQYESHTAFTMPGLSRVVSGISVFDPKFNIAAPGADQSVYFPYTEKQKRLTSFHPAIEGLLYSKKNNEEHIGFLEDRKKPIIFSMARLDTVKNLSGLVEWYGKNNKLRNLVNLVVVGGFFNPSKSKDREEMGEIEKMHVLIEKYQLKGQFRWIAAQTDRHRNGELYRCIADTKGAFVQPALYEAFGLTVIEAMNCGLPTFATNQGGPAEIIVDGVSGFHINPYNGDESSNKIADFFQRCQTDSNYWDNMSMAGLRRINECYTWKIYAEKVLDMGSVYGFWRGMNKKQKLAKDRYIHMLHSLQFRKLARNVIVPFEEPQEITTMGKTSIQKPTKPVPQPRTPFEPPQTQTPALSPTIASQLAPRGAGLDKGLDEHEESGGAGYGYCWWVFLFAGLLTVGYFLKNMDILSIWKERSQSRRE
;
A
#
# COMPACT_ATOMS: atom_id res chain seq x y z
N MET A 1 -55.52 -17.18 12.40
CA MET A 1 -55.68 -15.73 12.63
C MET A 1 -54.34 -15.16 13.06
N ALA A 2 -53.94 -14.03 12.48
CA ALA A 2 -52.80 -13.17 12.88
C ALA A 2 -51.51 -13.86 13.42
N SER A 3 -50.65 -14.36 12.53
CA SER A 3 -49.22 -14.52 12.84
C SER A 3 -48.52 -13.17 12.70
N THR A 4 -47.91 -12.67 13.77
CA THR A 4 -47.14 -11.43 13.78
C THR A 4 -45.92 -11.54 12.88
N SER A 5 -45.92 -10.81 11.76
CA SER A 5 -44.75 -10.65 10.90
C SER A 5 -43.65 -9.86 11.60
N ASN A 6 -42.44 -10.40 11.70
CA ASN A 6 -41.27 -9.63 12.11
C ASN A 6 -41.12 -8.40 11.22
N SER A 7 -41.11 -7.21 11.83
CA SER A 7 -40.78 -5.96 11.16
C SER A 7 -39.27 -5.89 10.92
N ALA A 8 -38.79 -6.60 9.90
CA ALA A 8 -37.51 -6.26 9.28
C ALA A 8 -37.61 -4.80 8.80
N LEU A 9 -36.58 -4.00 9.09
CA LEU A 9 -36.46 -2.61 8.65
C LEU A 9 -36.84 -2.49 7.17
N LYS A 10 -37.85 -1.67 6.87
CA LYS A 10 -37.99 -1.17 5.50
C LYS A 10 -36.76 -0.31 5.24
N ARG A 11 -36.15 -0.51 4.06
CA ARG A 11 -34.86 0.07 3.65
C ARG A 11 -34.91 1.60 3.40
N SER A 12 -35.94 2.27 3.90
CA SER A 12 -36.34 3.66 3.67
C SER A 12 -36.32 4.53 4.92
N ASP A 13 -36.34 3.93 6.11
CA ASP A 13 -36.67 4.63 7.36
C ASP A 13 -35.35 4.91 8.12
N SER A 14 -35.12 6.15 8.54
CA SER A 14 -33.87 6.52 9.22
C SER A 14 -33.78 5.95 10.64
N ILE A 15 -32.59 5.98 11.24
CA ILE A 15 -32.44 5.65 12.67
C ILE A 15 -33.22 6.65 13.54
N ALA A 16 -33.26 7.92 13.15
CA ALA A 16 -34.05 8.93 13.87
C ALA A 16 -35.57 8.63 13.84
N ASP A 17 -36.08 8.12 12.73
CA ASP A 17 -37.50 7.75 12.59
C ASP A 17 -37.84 6.45 13.35
N SER A 18 -36.92 5.48 13.35
CA SER A 18 -37.17 4.11 13.81
C SER A 18 -36.75 3.85 15.27
N MET A 19 -35.79 4.60 15.81
CA MET A 19 -35.36 4.48 17.20
C MET A 19 -36.45 4.83 18.24
N PRO A 20 -37.33 5.84 18.07
CA PRO A 20 -38.43 6.11 18.99
C PRO A 20 -39.31 4.88 19.28
N ASP A 21 -39.62 4.09 18.25
CA ASP A 21 -40.41 2.88 18.41
C ASP A 21 -39.62 1.74 19.08
N ALA A 22 -38.33 1.61 18.77
CA ALA A 22 -37.45 0.70 19.50
C ALA A 22 -37.38 1.03 21.01
N LEU A 23 -37.31 2.32 21.35
CA LEU A 23 -37.28 2.78 22.74
C LEU A 23 -38.63 2.59 23.45
N ARG A 24 -39.76 2.76 22.74
CA ARG A 24 -41.12 2.51 23.28
C ARG A 24 -41.33 1.04 23.66
N GLN A 25 -40.84 0.09 22.85
CA GLN A 25 -41.03 -1.35 23.06
C GLN A 25 -40.45 -1.88 24.39
N SER A 26 -39.53 -1.16 25.03
CA SER A 26 -38.95 -1.53 26.34
C SER A 26 -38.63 -0.33 27.21
N ARG A 27 -39.55 0.65 27.23
CA ARG A 27 -39.38 1.99 27.86
C ARG A 27 -38.79 1.95 29.28
N TYR A 28 -39.13 0.97 30.11
CA TYR A 28 -38.57 0.80 31.45
C TYR A 28 -37.06 0.53 31.42
N HIS A 29 -36.62 -0.53 30.74
CA HIS A 29 -35.20 -0.87 30.60
C HIS A 29 -34.41 0.23 29.90
N MET A 30 -35.02 0.91 28.93
CA MET A 30 -34.39 2.02 28.23
C MET A 30 -34.13 3.19 29.18
N LYS A 31 -35.08 3.58 30.04
CA LYS A 31 -34.82 4.59 31.08
C LYS A 31 -33.68 4.19 32.02
N THR A 32 -33.64 2.94 32.47
CA THR A 32 -32.53 2.43 33.30
C THR A 32 -31.18 2.49 32.57
N CYS A 33 -31.16 2.12 31.29
CA CYS A 33 -29.99 2.15 30.43
C CYS A 33 -29.45 3.57 30.23
N PHE A 34 -30.32 4.52 29.86
CA PHE A 34 -29.95 5.92 29.66
C PHE A 34 -29.56 6.62 30.97
N ALA A 35 -30.23 6.33 32.09
CA ALA A 35 -29.81 6.79 33.41
C ALA A 35 -28.40 6.30 33.78
N ARG A 36 -28.02 5.08 33.34
CA ARG A 36 -26.65 4.57 33.50
C ARG A 36 -25.64 5.23 32.57
N PHE A 37 -25.97 5.47 31.30
CA PHE A 37 -25.10 6.22 30.39
C PHE A 37 -24.76 7.60 31.00
N LEU A 38 -25.79 8.34 31.44
CA LEU A 38 -25.65 9.63 32.12
C LEU A 38 -24.88 9.54 33.46
N GLY A 39 -25.15 8.51 34.26
CA GLY A 39 -24.53 8.30 35.58
C GLY A 39 -23.14 7.65 35.58
N SER A 40 -22.66 7.15 34.43
CA SER A 40 -21.40 6.39 34.32
C SER A 40 -20.13 7.21 34.58
N GLY A 41 -20.23 8.55 34.52
CA GLY A 41 -19.09 9.47 34.49
C GLY A 41 -18.29 9.46 33.17
N LYS A 42 -18.57 8.53 32.24
CA LYS A 42 -17.90 8.42 30.94
C LYS A 42 -18.53 9.41 29.95
N ARG A 43 -17.91 10.59 29.79
CA ARG A 43 -18.43 11.64 28.90
C ARG A 43 -18.30 11.34 27.39
N LEU A 44 -17.38 10.46 26.98
CA LEU A 44 -17.33 9.87 25.65
C LEU A 44 -17.31 8.35 25.79
N MET A 45 -18.36 7.69 25.30
CA MET A 45 -18.52 6.24 25.36
C MET A 45 -18.19 5.62 24.00
N LYS A 46 -17.37 4.56 23.98
CA LYS A 46 -17.14 3.72 22.79
C LYS A 46 -18.13 2.55 22.79
N ARG A 47 -18.32 1.89 21.64
CA ARG A 47 -19.24 0.74 21.49
C ARG A 47 -19.21 -0.25 22.65
N GLN A 48 -18.03 -0.66 23.11
CA GLN A 48 -17.87 -1.59 24.25
C GLN A 48 -18.54 -1.07 25.53
N HIS A 49 -18.31 0.19 25.90
CA HIS A 49 -18.93 0.80 27.08
C HIS A 49 -20.46 0.87 26.97
N ILE A 50 -20.96 1.20 25.78
CA ILE A 50 -22.40 1.30 25.49
C ILE A 50 -23.06 -0.08 25.63
N MET A 51 -22.43 -1.13 25.09
CA MET A 51 -22.92 -2.52 25.20
C MET A 51 -22.84 -3.03 26.64
N GLU A 52 -21.72 -2.82 27.35
CA GLU A 52 -21.55 -3.23 28.74
C GLU A 52 -22.62 -2.63 29.67
N ASP A 53 -22.89 -1.33 29.54
CA ASP A 53 -23.86 -0.65 30.41
C ASP A 53 -25.30 -0.98 30.02
N MET A 54 -25.56 -1.33 28.76
CA MET A 54 -26.84 -1.91 28.31
C MET A 54 -27.06 -3.32 28.88
N GLU A 55 -26.07 -4.21 28.79
CA GLU A 55 -26.14 -5.57 29.34
C GLU A 55 -26.35 -5.58 30.86
N LYS A 56 -25.68 -4.69 31.59
CA LYS A 56 -25.90 -4.51 33.04
C LYS A 56 -27.31 -4.03 33.36
N SER A 57 -27.98 -3.33 32.44
CA SER A 57 -29.30 -2.68 32.64
C SER A 57 -30.50 -3.59 32.47
N ILE A 58 -30.29 -4.85 32.09
CA ILE A 58 -31.34 -5.84 31.90
C ILE A 58 -30.89 -7.12 32.60
N GLU A 59 -31.35 -7.33 33.83
CA GLU A 59 -30.96 -8.49 34.64
C GLU A 59 -31.44 -9.81 34.01
N ASP A 60 -32.66 -9.84 33.49
CA ASP A 60 -33.22 -11.00 32.79
C ASP A 60 -32.50 -11.25 31.45
N VAL A 61 -31.93 -12.45 31.31
CA VAL A 61 -31.15 -12.85 30.13
C VAL A 61 -32.03 -13.01 28.88
N THR A 62 -33.29 -13.40 29.04
CA THR A 62 -34.24 -13.60 27.93
C THR A 62 -34.70 -12.25 27.37
N GLU A 63 -35.05 -11.29 28.23
CA GLU A 63 -35.38 -9.92 27.82
C GLU A 63 -34.17 -9.20 27.22
N ARG A 64 -32.98 -9.37 27.81
CA ARG A 64 -31.73 -8.83 27.27
C ARG A 64 -31.47 -9.35 25.87
N ASN A 65 -31.56 -10.67 25.67
CA ASN A 65 -31.39 -11.29 24.35
C ASN A 65 -32.45 -10.79 23.36
N LYS A 66 -33.72 -10.68 23.76
CA LYS A 66 -34.80 -10.15 22.90
C LYS A 66 -34.52 -8.72 22.44
N LEU A 67 -33.98 -7.87 23.32
CA LEU A 67 -33.59 -6.50 23.00
C LEU A 67 -32.34 -6.41 22.10
N LEU A 68 -31.33 -7.24 22.36
CA LEU A 68 -30.11 -7.33 21.56
C LEU A 68 -30.35 -7.83 20.13
N HIS A 69 -31.34 -8.72 19.93
CA HIS A 69 -31.76 -9.18 18.60
C HIS A 69 -32.78 -8.23 17.92
N GLY A 70 -33.25 -7.20 18.64
CA GLY A 70 -34.19 -6.19 18.13
C GLY A 70 -33.51 -4.98 17.48
N LEU A 71 -34.33 -4.03 17.02
CA LEU A 71 -33.87 -2.80 16.36
C LEU A 71 -32.92 -1.97 17.24
N PHE A 72 -33.17 -1.88 18.55
CA PHE A 72 -32.28 -1.16 19.46
C PHE A 72 -30.90 -1.82 19.56
N GLY A 73 -30.83 -3.16 19.65
CA GLY A 73 -29.57 -3.90 19.60
C GLY A 73 -28.80 -3.72 18.28
N PHE A 74 -29.51 -3.62 17.16
CA PHE A 74 -28.91 -3.25 15.87
C PHE A 74 -28.31 -1.83 15.89
N ILE A 75 -29.04 -0.84 16.41
CA ILE A 75 -28.54 0.55 16.53
C ILE A 75 -27.30 0.60 17.44
N LEU A 76 -27.31 -0.06 18.60
CA LEU A 76 -26.16 -0.07 19.52
C LEU A 76 -24.95 -0.81 18.95
N SER A 77 -25.14 -1.95 18.28
CA SER A 77 -24.04 -2.73 17.68
C SER A 77 -23.38 -2.04 16.47
N THR A 78 -24.12 -1.15 15.80
CA THR A 78 -23.62 -0.29 14.70
C THR A 78 -23.16 1.10 15.17
N THR A 79 -23.43 1.47 16.44
CA THR A 79 -22.90 2.68 17.07
C THR A 79 -21.38 2.57 17.25
N GLN A 80 -20.65 3.60 16.83
CA GLN A 80 -19.20 3.66 16.98
C GLN A 80 -18.80 4.33 18.31
N GLU A 81 -19.42 5.46 18.59
CA GLU A 81 -19.25 6.22 19.84
C GLU A 81 -20.50 7.04 20.18
N ALA A 82 -20.59 7.47 21.44
CA ALA A 82 -21.62 8.37 21.94
C ALA A 82 -21.03 9.43 22.88
N ALA A 83 -21.37 10.70 22.66
CA ALA A 83 -21.03 11.82 23.52
C ALA A 83 -22.15 12.05 24.56
N VAL A 84 -21.78 12.13 25.84
CA VAL A 84 -22.71 12.28 26.96
C VAL A 84 -22.62 13.70 27.51
N VAL A 85 -23.70 14.46 27.32
CA VAL A 85 -23.86 15.85 27.75
C VAL A 85 -25.25 15.97 28.38
N PRO A 86 -25.38 15.74 29.70
CA PRO A 86 -26.69 15.63 30.36
C PRO A 86 -27.63 16.83 30.08
N PRO A 87 -28.93 16.59 29.82
CA PRO A 87 -29.64 15.30 29.90
C PRO A 87 -29.51 14.40 28.65
N TYR A 88 -28.71 14.80 27.66
CA TYR A 88 -28.62 14.13 26.36
C TYR A 88 -27.47 13.13 26.23
N VAL A 89 -27.72 12.09 25.42
CA VAL A 89 -26.69 11.22 24.86
C VAL A 89 -26.77 11.31 23.33
N ALA A 90 -25.71 11.78 22.69
CA ALA A 90 -25.61 11.91 21.23
C ALA A 90 -24.81 10.73 20.65
N PHE A 91 -25.38 9.97 19.72
CA PHE A 91 -24.77 8.78 19.13
C PHE A 91 -24.29 9.05 17.70
N ALA A 92 -23.10 8.55 17.37
CA ALA A 92 -22.64 8.39 15.99
C ALA A 92 -22.83 6.94 15.55
N VAL A 93 -23.86 6.71 14.73
CA VAL A 93 -24.27 5.39 14.26
C VAL A 93 -23.78 5.18 12.84
N ARG A 94 -23.21 4.00 12.57
CA ARG A 94 -22.65 3.64 11.26
C ARG A 94 -23.26 2.31 10.77
N PRO A 95 -24.45 2.32 10.15
CA PRO A 95 -25.15 1.09 9.74
C PRO A 95 -24.41 0.30 8.66
N ASN A 96 -23.72 1.01 7.76
CA ASN A 96 -22.99 0.47 6.62
C ASN A 96 -21.72 1.28 6.36
N PRO A 97 -20.69 0.71 5.70
CA PRO A 97 -19.49 1.45 5.32
C PRO A 97 -19.80 2.68 4.45
N GLY A 98 -19.29 3.85 4.89
CA GLY A 98 -19.54 5.16 4.29
C GLY A 98 -20.83 5.84 4.73
N TYR A 99 -21.71 5.17 5.46
CA TYR A 99 -23.00 5.70 5.90
C TYR A 99 -23.00 5.98 7.40
N TRP A 100 -23.24 7.24 7.75
CA TRP A 100 -23.27 7.73 9.11
C TRP A 100 -24.58 8.47 9.38
N GLU A 101 -25.19 8.17 10.50
CA GLU A 101 -26.35 8.88 11.04
C GLU A 101 -26.02 9.36 12.45
N PHE A 102 -26.41 10.59 12.75
CA PHE A 102 -26.19 11.21 14.05
C PHE A 102 -27.54 11.55 14.66
N ILE A 103 -27.67 11.23 15.95
CA ILE A 103 -28.92 11.40 16.71
C ILE A 103 -28.57 11.81 18.14
N LYS A 104 -29.47 12.51 18.82
CA LYS A 104 -29.45 12.65 20.28
C LYS A 104 -30.71 12.04 20.88
N VAL A 105 -30.56 11.51 22.09
CA VAL A 105 -31.66 11.02 22.90
C VAL A 105 -31.64 11.73 24.25
N ASN A 106 -32.78 12.27 24.68
CA ASN A 106 -32.95 12.78 26.04
C ASN A 106 -33.16 11.60 27.01
N GLY A 107 -32.30 11.46 28.03
CA GLY A 107 -32.40 10.35 28.99
C GLY A 107 -33.65 10.38 29.87
N ASP A 108 -34.27 11.55 30.07
CA ASP A 108 -35.40 11.72 30.99
C ASP A 108 -36.73 11.24 30.39
N ASP A 109 -37.00 11.54 29.11
CA ASP A 109 -38.27 11.24 28.43
C ASP A 109 -38.13 10.25 27.25
N LEU A 110 -36.91 9.99 26.79
CA LEU A 110 -36.55 9.20 25.61
C LEU A 110 -37.02 9.80 24.26
N GLN A 111 -37.14 11.14 24.17
CA GLN A 111 -37.23 11.82 22.88
C GLN A 111 -35.94 11.61 22.09
N VAL A 112 -36.08 11.31 20.79
CA VAL A 112 -34.97 11.19 19.83
C VAL A 112 -35.08 12.33 18.82
N ASP A 113 -33.99 13.04 18.59
CA ASP A 113 -33.87 14.04 17.54
C ASP A 113 -32.70 13.66 16.60
N ALA A 114 -32.88 13.85 15.29
CA ALA A 114 -31.77 13.78 14.33
C ALA A 114 -30.78 14.93 14.54
N LEU A 115 -29.50 14.69 14.28
CA LEU A 115 -28.44 15.69 14.31
C LEU A 115 -27.75 15.81 12.95
N GLN A 116 -27.41 17.04 12.58
CA GLN A 116 -26.41 17.30 11.55
C GLN A 116 -24.99 17.00 12.07
N VAL A 117 -24.04 16.82 11.14
CA VAL A 117 -22.64 16.53 11.48
C VAL A 117 -22.02 17.59 12.40
N SER A 118 -22.23 18.88 12.10
CA SER A 118 -21.77 20.00 12.95
C SER A 118 -22.32 19.89 14.38
N GLU A 119 -23.61 19.56 14.53
CA GLU A 119 -24.26 19.47 15.84
C GLU A 119 -23.70 18.32 16.67
N TYR A 120 -23.51 17.13 16.08
CA TYR A 120 -22.84 16.02 16.76
C TYR A 120 -21.40 16.36 17.16
N LEU A 121 -20.65 17.03 16.28
CA LEU A 121 -19.29 17.45 16.60
C LEU A 121 -19.25 18.49 17.73
N LYS A 122 -20.24 19.40 17.83
CA LYS A 122 -20.40 20.29 18.99
C LYS A 122 -20.68 19.51 20.28
N PHE A 123 -21.57 18.51 20.25
CA PHE A 123 -21.78 17.61 21.39
C PHE A 123 -20.49 16.89 21.83
N LYS A 124 -19.68 16.42 20.86
CA LYS A 124 -18.37 15.83 21.14
C LYS A 124 -17.39 16.87 21.68
N GLU A 125 -17.38 18.09 21.18
CA GLU A 125 -16.53 19.19 21.66
C GLU A 125 -16.87 19.58 23.11
N MET A 126 -18.15 19.62 23.51
CA MET A 126 -18.55 19.90 24.90
C MET A 126 -17.94 18.92 25.91
N VAL A 127 -17.47 17.74 25.48
CA VAL A 127 -16.74 16.78 26.32
C VAL A 127 -15.32 17.25 26.67
N PHE A 128 -14.69 18.04 25.80
CA PHE A 128 -13.27 18.40 25.88
C PHE A 128 -13.00 19.91 26.01
N ASP A 129 -13.82 20.76 25.39
CA ASP A 129 -13.68 22.21 25.32
C ASP A 129 -15.07 22.86 25.11
N GLU A 130 -15.80 23.08 26.20
CA GLU A 130 -17.15 23.68 26.20
C GLU A 130 -17.16 25.10 25.64
N LYS A 131 -16.06 25.85 25.79
CA LYS A 131 -15.96 27.20 25.23
C LYS A 131 -15.92 27.16 23.71
N TRP A 132 -15.13 26.25 23.14
CA TRP A 132 -15.09 26.06 21.68
C TRP A 132 -16.43 25.55 21.12
N ALA A 133 -17.07 24.58 21.79
CA ALA A 133 -18.34 24.03 21.33
C ALA A 133 -19.45 25.09 21.15
N ASN A 134 -19.42 26.12 22.00
CA ASN A 134 -20.38 27.22 22.02
C ASN A 134 -19.91 28.50 21.27
N ASP A 135 -18.71 28.52 20.67
CA ASP A 135 -18.24 29.68 19.90
C ASP A 135 -18.78 29.63 18.46
N GLU A 136 -19.68 30.56 18.14
CA GLU A 136 -20.29 30.74 16.82
C GLU A 136 -19.25 31.06 15.72
N ASN A 137 -18.05 31.53 16.08
CA ASN A 137 -16.96 31.85 15.16
C ASN A 137 -15.96 30.68 14.97
N SER A 138 -16.26 29.50 15.55
CA SER A 138 -15.46 28.30 15.36
C SER A 138 -15.32 27.95 13.88
N LEU A 139 -14.08 27.79 13.39
CA LEU A 139 -13.81 27.43 12.00
C LEU A 139 -14.40 26.06 11.67
N GLU A 140 -15.40 26.03 10.80
CA GLU A 140 -15.90 24.81 10.16
C GLU A 140 -15.24 24.60 8.78
N ILE A 141 -14.84 23.36 8.50
CA ILE A 141 -14.20 22.97 7.24
C ILE A 141 -15.12 21.99 6.51
N ASP A 142 -15.64 22.42 5.37
CA ASP A 142 -16.53 21.65 4.50
C ASP A 142 -15.99 21.60 3.06
N PHE A 143 -15.39 20.47 2.67
CA PHE A 143 -15.03 20.20 1.27
C PHE A 143 -16.23 19.72 0.44
N GLY A 144 -17.28 19.19 1.08
CA GLY A 144 -18.50 18.73 0.44
C GLY A 144 -19.29 19.86 -0.20
N ALA A 145 -19.36 21.02 0.46
CA ALA A 145 -19.93 22.26 -0.08
C ALA A 145 -19.24 22.77 -1.37
N ILE A 146 -18.02 22.27 -1.68
CA ILE A 146 -17.22 22.67 -2.83
C ILE A 146 -17.28 21.60 -3.94
N ASP A 147 -17.90 20.43 -3.73
CA ASP A 147 -18.08 19.36 -4.73
C ASP A 147 -19.37 19.52 -5.55
N PHE A 148 -19.37 20.46 -6.49
CA PHE A 148 -20.56 20.82 -7.27
C PHE A 148 -20.65 20.15 -8.66
N THR A 149 -19.56 19.57 -9.20
CA THR A 149 -19.63 18.75 -10.44
C THR A 149 -19.09 17.33 -10.32
N THR A 150 -18.60 16.92 -9.15
CA THR A 150 -18.01 15.59 -8.96
C THR A 150 -19.11 14.53 -8.81
N PRO A 151 -19.30 13.59 -9.77
CA PRO A 151 -20.24 12.49 -9.58
C PRO A 151 -19.74 11.58 -8.45
N ARG A 152 -20.66 11.08 -7.61
CA ARG A 152 -20.33 10.21 -6.46
C ARG A 152 -20.90 8.82 -6.64
N MET A 153 -20.19 7.84 -6.09
CA MET A 153 -20.72 6.48 -5.91
C MET A 153 -21.75 6.48 -4.78
N ALA A 154 -22.62 5.46 -4.73
CA ALA A 154 -23.62 5.31 -3.65
C ALA A 154 -23.60 3.94 -2.98
N LEU A 155 -23.08 2.89 -3.64
CA LEU A 155 -23.02 1.55 -3.06
C LEU A 155 -21.70 1.38 -2.30
N SER A 156 -21.74 0.89 -1.06
CA SER A 156 -20.52 0.57 -0.31
C SER A 156 -19.63 -0.41 -1.09
N SER A 157 -20.22 -1.36 -1.81
CA SER A 157 -19.50 -2.31 -2.70
C SER A 157 -18.83 -1.68 -3.93
N SER A 158 -19.02 -0.38 -4.19
CA SER A 158 -18.33 0.41 -5.22
C SER A 158 -17.13 1.19 -4.67
N ILE A 159 -16.99 1.37 -3.36
CA ILE A 159 -15.86 2.08 -2.75
C ILE A 159 -14.53 1.45 -3.20
N GLY A 160 -13.56 2.29 -3.58
CA GLY A 160 -12.26 1.84 -4.08
C GLY A 160 -12.23 1.41 -5.56
N LYS A 161 -13.35 1.55 -6.29
CA LYS A 161 -13.46 1.27 -7.75
C LYS A 161 -13.60 2.56 -8.56
N GLY A 162 -12.86 3.59 -8.15
CA GLY A 162 -12.91 4.92 -8.73
C GLY A 162 -12.68 4.97 -10.25
N LEU A 163 -11.70 4.20 -10.74
CA LEU A 163 -11.35 4.13 -12.16
C LEU A 163 -12.54 3.64 -13.00
N ASP A 164 -13.12 2.49 -12.64
CA ASP A 164 -14.28 1.89 -13.32
C ASP A 164 -15.51 2.82 -13.34
N PHE A 165 -15.68 3.65 -12.31
CA PHE A 165 -16.77 4.62 -12.23
C PHE A 165 -16.46 5.86 -13.08
N THR A 166 -15.23 6.35 -13.02
CA THR A 166 -14.75 7.50 -13.80
C THR A 166 -14.80 7.19 -15.30
N THR A 167 -14.37 6.01 -15.74
CA THR A 167 -14.41 5.63 -17.17
C THR A 167 -15.84 5.49 -17.69
N LYS A 168 -16.79 4.99 -16.89
CA LYS A 168 -18.23 4.95 -17.25
C LYS A 168 -18.86 6.33 -17.34
N PHE A 169 -18.50 7.23 -16.42
CA PHE A 169 -18.99 8.60 -16.48
C PHE A 169 -18.38 9.35 -17.66
N LEU A 170 -17.08 9.16 -17.93
CA LEU A 170 -16.40 9.68 -19.11
C LEU A 170 -17.04 9.19 -20.41
N SER A 171 -17.28 7.87 -20.54
CA SER A 171 -17.86 7.30 -21.76
C SER A 171 -19.28 7.82 -22.01
N SER A 172 -20.11 7.88 -20.96
CA SER A 172 -21.43 8.51 -21.02
C SER A 172 -21.36 9.97 -21.48
N LYS A 173 -20.43 10.76 -20.91
CA LYS A 173 -20.30 12.19 -21.20
C LYS A 173 -19.75 12.46 -22.60
N LEU A 174 -18.81 11.65 -23.09
CA LEU A 174 -18.28 11.77 -24.45
C LEU A 174 -19.37 11.53 -25.51
N GLY A 175 -20.32 10.62 -25.22
CA GLY A 175 -21.42 10.23 -26.10
C GLY A 175 -22.66 11.13 -26.09
N GLU A 176 -22.71 12.21 -25.30
CA GLU A 176 -23.89 13.10 -25.21
C GLU A 176 -24.18 13.86 -26.53
N SER A 177 -23.14 14.19 -27.30
CA SER A 177 -23.22 14.98 -28.53
C SER A 177 -21.93 14.87 -29.36
N THR A 178 -21.93 15.40 -30.59
CA THR A 178 -20.69 15.52 -31.36
C THR A 178 -19.70 16.49 -30.69
N GLU A 179 -20.17 17.57 -30.05
CA GLU A 179 -19.29 18.52 -29.36
C GLU A 179 -18.64 17.95 -28.09
N SER A 180 -19.28 17.00 -27.40
CA SER A 180 -18.77 16.44 -26.15
C SER A 180 -17.53 15.55 -26.32
N SER A 181 -17.23 15.11 -27.54
CA SER A 181 -15.97 14.43 -27.88
C SER A 181 -14.80 15.38 -28.17
N LYS A 182 -15.04 16.69 -28.30
CA LYS A 182 -13.99 17.69 -28.53
C LYS A 182 -12.86 17.69 -27.48
N PRO A 183 -13.12 17.54 -26.17
CA PRO A 183 -12.05 17.47 -25.17
C PRO A 183 -11.06 16.31 -25.40
N LEU A 184 -11.52 15.18 -25.97
CA LEU A 184 -10.65 14.05 -26.31
C LEU A 184 -9.74 14.39 -27.50
N LEU A 185 -10.29 15.07 -28.53
CA LEU A 185 -9.50 15.59 -29.65
C LEU A 185 -8.47 16.62 -29.17
N ASP A 186 -8.90 17.61 -28.37
CA ASP A 186 -8.02 18.65 -27.81
C ASP A 186 -6.90 18.02 -26.93
N TYR A 187 -7.20 16.93 -26.22
CA TYR A 187 -6.21 16.17 -25.44
C TYR A 187 -5.20 15.45 -26.34
N LEU A 188 -5.65 14.79 -27.42
CA LEU A 188 -4.76 14.10 -28.36
C LEU A 188 -3.85 15.07 -29.13
N LEU A 189 -4.34 16.25 -29.51
CA LEU A 189 -3.54 17.32 -30.11
C LEU A 189 -2.49 17.90 -29.15
N ALA A 190 -2.74 17.85 -27.84
CA ALA A 190 -1.85 18.38 -26.82
C ALA A 190 -0.77 17.39 -26.36
N LEU A 191 -0.76 16.14 -26.85
CA LEU A 191 0.26 15.15 -26.51
C LEU A 191 1.60 15.52 -27.17
N ASN A 192 2.59 15.83 -26.33
CA ASN A 192 3.94 16.22 -26.73
C ASN A 192 4.95 15.65 -25.73
N HIS A 193 6.14 15.28 -26.21
CA HIS A 193 7.28 14.96 -25.36
C HIS A 193 8.55 15.63 -25.90
N HIS A 194 9.20 16.45 -25.06
CA HIS A 194 10.45 17.16 -25.38
C HIS A 194 10.41 17.97 -26.70
N GLY A 195 9.24 18.52 -27.04
CA GLY A 195 9.02 19.30 -28.27
C GLY A 195 8.52 18.48 -29.46
N GLU A 196 8.55 17.15 -29.41
CA GLU A 196 7.94 16.30 -30.44
C GLU A 196 6.45 16.06 -30.15
N ASN A 197 5.57 16.44 -31.09
CA ASN A 197 4.14 16.10 -31.01
C ASN A 197 3.92 14.60 -31.25
N LEU A 198 2.94 14.03 -30.55
CA LEU A 198 2.58 12.62 -30.58
C LEU A 198 1.14 12.43 -31.05
N MET A 199 0.80 11.21 -31.48
CA MET A 199 -0.53 10.80 -31.96
C MET A 199 -1.04 11.52 -33.22
N ILE A 200 -1.38 12.81 -33.14
CA ILE A 200 -1.97 13.61 -34.23
C ILE A 200 -1.38 15.02 -34.31
N ASN A 201 -1.54 15.69 -35.45
CA ASN A 201 -1.15 17.09 -35.63
C ASN A 201 -2.34 17.99 -35.99
N ASP A 202 -2.08 19.30 -36.08
CA ASP A 202 -3.09 20.33 -36.33
C ASP A 202 -3.88 20.19 -37.64
N THR A 203 -3.48 19.31 -38.57
CA THR A 203 -4.31 19.03 -39.76
C THR A 203 -5.61 18.30 -39.38
N LEU A 204 -5.61 17.54 -38.28
CA LEU A 204 -6.75 16.79 -37.74
C LEU A 204 -7.54 17.56 -36.67
N ASN A 205 -7.56 18.90 -36.74
CA ASN A 205 -8.20 19.78 -35.76
C ASN A 205 -9.75 19.79 -35.70
N SER A 206 -10.42 18.81 -36.29
CA SER A 206 -11.86 18.58 -36.07
C SER A 206 -12.20 17.08 -36.09
N LEU A 207 -13.30 16.71 -35.43
CA LEU A 207 -13.74 15.33 -35.32
C LEU A 207 -14.03 14.70 -36.69
N ASP A 208 -14.65 15.45 -37.61
CA ASP A 208 -14.92 14.97 -38.98
C ASP A 208 -13.62 14.62 -39.72
N LYS A 209 -12.58 15.45 -39.58
CA LYS A 209 -11.26 15.20 -40.20
C LYS A 209 -10.60 13.98 -39.59
N LEU A 210 -10.60 13.88 -38.25
CA LEU A 210 -10.02 12.75 -37.53
C LEU A 210 -10.73 11.43 -37.89
N GLN A 211 -12.07 11.39 -37.86
CA GLN A 211 -12.83 10.20 -38.27
C GLN A 211 -12.61 9.84 -39.74
N THR A 212 -12.51 10.83 -40.63
CA THR A 212 -12.22 10.59 -42.05
C THR A 212 -10.82 10.00 -42.23
N ALA A 213 -9.81 10.56 -41.56
CA ALA A 213 -8.44 10.06 -41.61
C ALA A 213 -8.31 8.65 -41.01
N LEU A 214 -9.00 8.37 -39.90
CA LEU A 214 -9.03 7.03 -39.28
C LEU A 214 -9.60 5.97 -40.23
N LYS A 215 -10.67 6.28 -40.97
CA LYS A 215 -11.25 5.38 -41.99
C LYS A 215 -10.29 5.10 -43.15
N VAL A 216 -9.51 6.09 -43.58
CA VAL A 216 -8.47 5.90 -44.61
C VAL A 216 -7.31 5.06 -44.07
N ALA A 217 -6.90 5.29 -42.83
CA ALA A 217 -5.84 4.52 -42.17
C ALA A 217 -6.25 3.05 -41.93
N ASP A 218 -7.49 2.76 -41.52
CA ASP A 218 -8.01 1.39 -41.32
C ASP A 218 -7.90 0.53 -42.59
N VAL A 219 -8.37 1.05 -43.72
CA VAL A 219 -8.28 0.35 -45.03
C VAL A 219 -6.83 0.11 -45.44
N TYR A 220 -5.95 1.08 -45.21
CA TYR A 220 -4.53 0.96 -45.57
C TYR A 220 -3.77 -0.03 -44.67
N LEU A 221 -3.96 0.06 -43.35
CA LEU A 221 -3.27 -0.76 -42.36
C LEU A 221 -3.74 -2.23 -42.42
N SER A 222 -5.03 -2.48 -42.67
CA SER A 222 -5.57 -3.84 -42.81
C SER A 222 -5.01 -4.62 -44.00
N ALA A 223 -4.44 -3.92 -44.99
CA ALA A 223 -3.77 -4.53 -46.14
C ALA A 223 -2.27 -4.85 -45.90
N LEU A 224 -1.68 -4.37 -44.80
CA LEU A 224 -0.27 -4.62 -44.49
C LEU A 224 -0.07 -5.99 -43.78
N PRO A 225 1.08 -6.66 -43.98
CA PRO A 225 1.50 -7.78 -43.14
C PRO A 225 1.51 -7.38 -41.66
N LYS A 226 1.06 -8.28 -40.77
CA LYS A 226 0.79 -7.98 -39.34
C LYS A 226 1.95 -7.37 -38.56
N ASP A 227 3.16 -7.82 -38.86
CA ASP A 227 4.38 -7.46 -38.12
C ASP A 227 5.21 -6.39 -38.85
N THR A 228 4.59 -5.66 -39.82
CA THR A 228 5.28 -4.58 -40.54
C THR A 228 5.69 -3.49 -39.56
N PRO A 229 6.98 -3.10 -39.46
CA PRO A 229 7.42 -2.06 -38.53
C PRO A 229 6.89 -0.68 -38.90
N TYR A 230 6.52 0.12 -37.91
CA TYR A 230 5.94 1.46 -38.06
C TYR A 230 6.72 2.36 -39.04
N GLN A 231 8.05 2.32 -38.99
CA GLN A 231 8.94 3.14 -39.83
C GLN A 231 8.72 2.91 -41.33
N THR A 232 8.21 1.74 -41.72
CA THR A 232 7.93 1.37 -43.13
C THR A 232 6.78 2.18 -43.73
N PHE A 233 5.82 2.60 -42.90
CA PHE A 233 4.61 3.32 -43.32
C PHE A 233 4.38 4.65 -42.61
N GLU A 234 5.31 5.06 -41.73
CA GLU A 234 5.32 6.34 -41.01
C GLU A 234 5.07 7.55 -41.92
N ALA A 235 5.75 7.61 -43.07
CA ALA A 235 5.60 8.72 -44.01
C ALA A 235 4.15 8.86 -44.52
N ARG A 236 3.49 7.73 -44.80
CA ARG A 236 2.12 7.68 -45.30
C ARG A 236 1.09 8.08 -44.23
N LEU A 237 1.31 7.67 -42.99
CA LEU A 237 0.49 8.12 -41.86
C LEU A 237 0.65 9.61 -41.58
N LYS A 238 1.88 10.15 -41.71
CA LYS A 238 2.16 11.59 -41.55
C LYS A 238 1.47 12.47 -42.59
N GLU A 239 1.33 12.00 -43.84
CA GLU A 239 0.53 12.68 -44.88
C GLU A 239 -0.94 12.87 -44.48
N TRP A 240 -1.48 11.98 -43.63
CA TRP A 240 -2.85 12.03 -43.11
C TRP A 240 -2.96 12.68 -41.72
N GLY A 241 -1.86 13.25 -41.20
CA GLY A 241 -1.83 13.94 -39.91
C GLY A 241 -1.57 13.05 -38.69
N PHE A 242 -1.31 11.75 -38.88
CA PHE A 242 -0.96 10.83 -37.79
C PHE A 242 0.56 10.83 -37.52
N LEU A 243 0.92 11.02 -36.25
CA LEU A 243 2.29 11.03 -35.75
C LEU A 243 2.67 9.70 -35.09
N ARG A 244 3.80 9.65 -34.38
CA ARG A 244 4.26 8.47 -33.62
C ARG A 244 3.43 8.25 -32.36
N GLY A 245 3.44 7.01 -31.83
CA GLY A 245 2.80 6.66 -30.56
C GLY A 245 1.65 5.65 -30.64
N TRP A 246 1.15 5.32 -31.83
CA TRP A 246 0.02 4.38 -32.01
C TRP A 246 0.40 2.91 -31.84
N GLY A 247 1.65 2.56 -32.12
CA GLY A 247 2.12 1.18 -32.19
C GLY A 247 3.50 1.02 -32.84
N ASP A 248 4.20 -0.05 -32.49
CA ASP A 248 5.47 -0.46 -33.11
C ASP A 248 5.29 -1.19 -34.46
N THR A 249 4.15 -1.86 -34.61
CA THR A 249 3.78 -2.70 -35.75
C THR A 249 2.45 -2.26 -36.38
N SER A 250 2.23 -2.57 -37.65
CA SER A 250 0.96 -2.32 -38.35
C SER A 250 -0.26 -2.84 -37.59
N THR A 251 -0.21 -4.05 -37.03
CA THR A 251 -1.28 -4.60 -36.18
C THR A 251 -1.55 -3.73 -34.97
N ARG A 252 -0.49 -3.33 -34.23
CA ARG A 252 -0.64 -2.53 -33.01
C ARG A 252 -1.20 -1.13 -33.30
N VAL A 253 -0.72 -0.49 -34.36
CA VAL A 253 -1.23 0.80 -34.85
C VAL A 253 -2.70 0.67 -35.24
N HIS A 254 -3.05 -0.37 -36.01
CA HIS A 254 -4.41 -0.62 -36.47
C HIS A 254 -5.39 -0.81 -35.31
N GLU A 255 -5.05 -1.65 -34.34
CA GLU A 255 -5.85 -1.82 -33.11
C GLU A 255 -6.06 -0.50 -32.37
N THR A 256 -5.02 0.30 -32.14
CA THR A 256 -5.11 1.54 -31.35
C THR A 256 -5.91 2.62 -32.09
N MET A 257 -5.75 2.74 -33.41
CA MET A 257 -6.58 3.63 -34.25
C MET A 257 -8.03 3.17 -34.29
N LYS A 258 -8.27 1.86 -34.41
CA LYS A 258 -9.62 1.29 -34.36
C LYS A 258 -10.31 1.53 -33.02
N MET A 259 -9.60 1.36 -31.89
CA MET A 259 -10.12 1.69 -30.56
C MET A 259 -10.55 3.16 -30.46
N LEU A 260 -9.77 4.10 -31.01
CA LEU A 260 -10.19 5.50 -31.05
C LEU A 260 -11.42 5.70 -31.94
N SER A 261 -11.48 5.06 -33.11
CA SER A 261 -12.65 5.14 -33.99
C SER A 261 -13.91 4.62 -33.31
N GLU A 262 -13.83 3.48 -32.61
CA GLU A 262 -14.93 2.91 -31.83
C GLU A 262 -15.35 3.84 -30.69
N VAL A 263 -14.39 4.41 -29.93
CA VAL A 263 -14.65 5.39 -28.87
C VAL A 263 -15.32 6.68 -29.39
N LEU A 264 -14.98 7.12 -30.60
CA LEU A 264 -15.60 8.31 -31.23
C LEU A 264 -16.96 8.04 -31.87
N GLU A 265 -17.34 6.77 -32.09
CA GLU A 265 -18.62 6.36 -32.68
C GLU A 265 -19.62 5.93 -31.60
N ALA A 266 -19.19 5.10 -30.64
CA ALA A 266 -19.99 4.58 -29.55
C ALA A 266 -19.12 4.36 -28.29
N PRO A 267 -18.86 5.40 -27.47
CA PRO A 267 -17.94 5.29 -26.35
C PRO A 267 -18.40 4.29 -25.27
N ASP A 268 -17.67 3.17 -25.14
CA ASP A 268 -17.75 2.25 -24.01
C ASP A 268 -16.62 2.48 -22.99
N SER A 269 -16.91 2.19 -21.72
CA SER A 269 -15.97 2.27 -20.60
C SER A 269 -14.72 1.39 -20.72
N ALA A 270 -14.85 0.16 -21.23
CA ALA A 270 -13.72 -0.77 -21.36
C ALA A 270 -12.86 -0.47 -22.60
N GLN A 271 -13.49 -0.08 -23.72
CA GLN A 271 -12.77 0.47 -24.88
C GLN A 271 -12.01 1.75 -24.51
N LEU A 272 -12.66 2.69 -23.82
CA LEU A 272 -12.05 3.95 -23.40
C LEU A 272 -10.83 3.71 -22.48
N GLN A 273 -10.96 2.82 -21.50
CA GLN A 273 -9.84 2.43 -20.64
C GLN A 273 -8.72 1.74 -21.42
N SER A 274 -9.06 0.84 -22.36
CA SER A 274 -8.10 0.16 -23.24
C SER A 274 -7.40 1.09 -24.23
N PHE A 275 -8.03 2.23 -24.58
CA PHE A 275 -7.40 3.29 -25.36
C PHE A 275 -6.44 4.11 -24.51
N PHE A 276 -6.88 4.59 -23.34
CA PHE A 276 -6.02 5.35 -22.42
C PHE A 276 -4.80 4.57 -21.93
N SER A 277 -4.92 3.26 -21.71
CA SER A 277 -3.78 2.41 -21.31
C SER A 277 -2.69 2.28 -22.40
N ARG A 278 -3.04 2.60 -23.66
CA ARG A 278 -2.14 2.60 -24.83
C ARG A 278 -1.55 3.96 -25.16
N LEU A 279 -1.97 5.06 -24.52
CA LEU A 279 -1.50 6.40 -24.90
C LEU A 279 -0.05 6.69 -24.44
N PRO A 280 0.76 7.37 -25.26
CA PRO A 280 2.13 7.78 -24.93
C PRO A 280 2.13 9.11 -24.16
N ASN A 281 1.62 9.10 -22.93
CA ASN A 281 1.38 10.31 -22.13
C ASN A 281 2.11 10.32 -20.78
N MET A 282 3.01 9.36 -20.54
CA MET A 282 3.72 9.22 -19.28
C MET A 282 5.10 8.61 -19.50
N PHE A 283 6.12 9.40 -19.15
CA PHE A 283 7.53 9.11 -19.32
C PHE A 283 8.31 9.50 -18.06
N ASN A 284 7.96 10.65 -17.47
CA ASN A 284 8.64 11.26 -16.33
C ASN A 284 7.76 11.15 -15.07
N ILE A 285 8.15 10.31 -14.11
CA ILE A 285 7.42 10.10 -12.85
C ILE A 285 8.24 10.59 -11.66
N VAL A 286 7.58 11.32 -10.75
CA VAL A 286 8.18 11.80 -9.50
C VAL A 286 7.45 11.19 -8.31
N ILE A 287 8.19 10.63 -7.36
CA ILE A 287 7.65 9.92 -6.19
C ILE A 287 8.24 10.54 -4.92
N PHE A 288 7.43 11.18 -4.09
CA PHE A 288 7.88 11.81 -2.85
C PHE A 288 7.79 10.86 -1.66
N SER A 289 8.88 10.77 -0.88
CA SER A 289 8.95 10.06 0.40
C SER A 289 10.01 10.75 1.28
N VAL A 290 9.62 11.80 2.00
CA VAL A 290 10.57 12.80 2.51
C VAL A 290 11.25 12.36 3.82
N HIS A 291 10.50 11.80 4.77
CA HIS A 291 11.01 11.33 6.06
C HIS A 291 11.83 10.04 5.99
N GLY A 292 12.46 9.70 7.12
CA GLY A 292 13.20 8.45 7.32
C GLY A 292 14.58 8.46 6.65
N TYR A 293 15.23 7.30 6.67
CA TYR A 293 16.50 7.04 6.00
C TYR A 293 16.23 6.32 4.68
N PHE A 294 15.81 7.04 3.64
CA PHE A 294 15.50 6.41 2.36
C PHE A 294 16.80 5.98 1.64
N GLY A 295 16.96 4.66 1.44
CA GLY A 295 18.13 4.04 0.82
C GLY A 295 17.92 2.56 0.53
N GLN A 296 18.90 1.93 -0.14
CA GLN A 296 18.76 0.57 -0.68
C GLN A 296 19.45 -0.53 0.15
N ALA A 297 20.31 -0.13 1.08
CA ALA A 297 21.05 -1.01 1.99
C ALA A 297 21.22 -0.31 3.34
N ASP A 298 21.38 -1.08 4.42
CA ASP A 298 21.74 -0.62 5.76
C ASP A 298 20.79 0.41 6.43
N VAL A 299 19.56 0.57 5.90
CA VAL A 299 18.57 1.53 6.40
C VAL A 299 17.33 0.91 7.07
N LEU A 300 16.97 -0.34 6.74
CA LEU A 300 15.75 -0.95 7.26
C LEU A 300 15.86 -1.19 8.78
N GLY A 301 14.88 -0.69 9.55
CA GLY A 301 14.90 -0.74 11.00
C GLY A 301 15.50 0.51 11.67
N LEU A 302 16.05 1.46 10.90
CA LEU A 302 16.33 2.80 11.42
C LEU A 302 15.02 3.56 11.72
N PRO A 303 15.06 4.62 12.57
CA PRO A 303 13.90 5.44 12.87
C PRO A 303 13.15 5.91 11.62
N ASP A 304 11.83 5.84 11.66
CA ASP A 304 10.92 6.17 10.57
C ASP A 304 11.22 5.46 9.23
N THR A 305 11.88 4.30 9.26
CA THR A 305 12.37 3.59 8.07
C THR A 305 11.93 2.12 8.06
N GLY A 306 11.02 1.77 7.15
CA GLY A 306 10.42 0.44 7.09
C GLY A 306 9.71 0.13 5.78
N GLY A 307 8.52 -0.48 5.85
CA GLY A 307 7.79 -1.02 4.69
C GLY A 307 7.56 -0.04 3.53
N GLN A 308 7.42 1.27 3.80
CA GLN A 308 7.29 2.30 2.77
C GLN A 308 8.51 2.36 1.83
N VAL A 309 9.73 2.15 2.35
CA VAL A 309 10.95 2.13 1.51
C VAL A 309 10.96 0.91 0.60
N VAL A 310 10.59 -0.26 1.13
CA VAL A 310 10.49 -1.51 0.35
C VAL A 310 9.42 -1.37 -0.74
N TYR A 311 8.23 -0.87 -0.38
CA TYR A 311 7.12 -0.62 -1.28
C TYR A 311 7.53 0.28 -2.45
N ILE A 312 8.19 1.41 -2.19
CA ILE A 312 8.58 2.36 -3.24
C ILE A 312 9.70 1.78 -4.11
N LEU A 313 10.69 1.08 -3.55
CA LEU A 313 11.77 0.47 -4.34
C LEU A 313 11.25 -0.64 -5.29
N ASP A 314 10.28 -1.45 -4.85
CA ASP A 314 9.67 -2.47 -5.71
C ASP A 314 8.68 -1.85 -6.72
N GLN A 315 7.89 -0.85 -6.31
CA GLN A 315 7.02 -0.05 -7.18
C GLN A 315 7.80 0.55 -8.36
N VAL A 316 8.94 1.19 -8.08
CA VAL A 316 9.74 1.88 -9.10
C VAL A 316 10.31 0.90 -10.15
N ARG A 317 10.78 -0.28 -9.72
CA ARG A 317 11.24 -1.33 -10.64
C ARG A 317 10.13 -1.76 -11.60
N ALA A 318 8.93 -2.00 -11.05
CA ALA A 318 7.78 -2.42 -11.84
C ALA A 318 7.24 -1.32 -12.76
N PHE A 319 7.26 -0.05 -12.31
CA PHE A 319 6.96 1.09 -13.17
C PHE A 319 7.96 1.23 -14.31
N GLU A 320 9.27 1.12 -14.07
CA GLU A 320 10.25 1.23 -15.16
C GLU A 320 10.10 0.09 -16.17
N GLU A 321 9.91 -1.15 -15.71
CA GLU A 321 9.67 -2.31 -16.58
C GLU A 321 8.43 -2.10 -17.48
N GLU A 322 7.30 -1.70 -16.89
CA GLU A 322 6.06 -1.50 -17.64
C GLU A 322 6.08 -0.23 -18.52
N LEU A 323 6.73 0.86 -18.10
CA LEU A 323 6.95 2.02 -18.96
C LEU A 323 7.81 1.66 -20.18
N LEU A 324 8.91 0.94 -19.99
CA LEU A 324 9.76 0.50 -21.11
C LEU A 324 8.99 -0.42 -22.07
N ASN A 325 8.13 -1.29 -21.53
CA ASN A 325 7.23 -2.13 -22.32
C ASN A 325 6.22 -1.30 -23.13
N LYS A 326 5.50 -0.36 -22.48
CA LYS A 326 4.52 0.51 -23.12
C LYS A 326 5.14 1.40 -24.20
N ILE A 327 6.23 2.10 -23.88
CA ILE A 327 6.95 3.00 -24.81
C ILE A 327 7.42 2.22 -26.05
N LYS A 328 7.99 1.02 -25.85
CA LYS A 328 8.37 0.14 -26.96
C LYS A 328 7.16 -0.23 -27.82
N LEU A 329 6.07 -0.72 -27.21
CA LEU A 329 4.85 -1.13 -27.91
C LEU A 329 4.12 0.03 -28.60
N GLN A 330 4.41 1.28 -28.25
CA GLN A 330 3.91 2.50 -28.91
C GLN A 330 4.75 2.91 -30.15
N GLY A 331 5.85 2.20 -30.43
CA GLY A 331 6.78 2.54 -31.51
C GLY A 331 7.73 3.69 -31.16
N LEU A 332 7.93 3.96 -29.87
CA LEU A 332 8.76 5.05 -29.37
C LEU A 332 10.10 4.55 -28.82
N SER A 333 11.10 5.44 -28.83
CA SER A 333 12.45 5.19 -28.30
C SER A 333 12.80 6.13 -27.14
N VAL A 334 11.79 6.70 -26.49
CA VAL A 334 11.93 7.56 -25.31
C VAL A 334 12.51 6.75 -24.15
N LYS A 335 13.34 7.38 -23.32
CA LYS A 335 13.81 6.79 -22.06
C LYS A 335 12.93 7.36 -20.95
N PRO A 336 12.14 6.55 -20.24
CA PRO A 336 11.40 7.06 -19.08
C PRO A 336 12.39 7.51 -18.00
N GLN A 337 11.99 8.42 -17.13
CA GLN A 337 12.74 8.78 -15.94
C GLN A 337 11.85 8.66 -14.70
N ILE A 338 12.37 8.05 -13.62
CA ILE A 338 11.66 7.97 -12.34
C ILE A 338 12.55 8.53 -11.24
N LEU A 339 12.09 9.57 -10.56
CA LEU A 339 12.81 10.20 -9.44
C LEU A 339 12.07 9.94 -8.13
N VAL A 340 12.72 9.20 -7.22
CA VAL A 340 12.28 9.06 -5.83
C VAL A 340 12.91 10.20 -5.01
N VAL A 341 12.10 11.17 -4.62
CA VAL A 341 12.54 12.40 -3.99
C VAL A 341 12.38 12.31 -2.48
N THR A 342 13.49 12.46 -1.78
CA THR A 342 13.61 12.27 -0.32
C THR A 342 14.56 13.30 0.29
N ARG A 343 14.75 13.27 1.61
CA ARG A 343 15.65 14.19 2.31
C ARG A 343 17.13 13.76 2.18
N LEU A 344 18.01 14.72 1.95
CA LEU A 344 19.46 14.55 2.14
C LEU A 344 19.81 14.74 3.63
N ILE A 345 20.48 13.74 4.22
CA ILE A 345 20.88 13.73 5.64
C ILE A 345 22.43 13.67 5.70
N PRO A 346 23.12 14.82 5.80
CA PRO A 346 24.59 14.90 5.78
C PRO A 346 25.30 14.03 6.83
N ASP A 347 24.72 13.88 8.03
CA ASP A 347 25.34 13.16 9.14
C ASP A 347 24.98 11.66 9.20
N ALA A 348 24.27 11.14 8.18
CA ALA A 348 23.89 9.73 8.09
C ALA A 348 25.09 8.82 7.77
N LYS A 349 25.85 8.46 8.80
CA LYS A 349 26.99 7.52 8.71
C LYS A 349 26.52 6.10 8.43
N GLY A 350 27.30 5.35 7.64
CA GLY A 350 27.02 3.94 7.32
C GLY A 350 25.93 3.70 6.26
N THR A 351 25.31 4.76 5.73
CA THR A 351 24.29 4.67 4.67
C THR A 351 24.64 5.63 3.53
N LYS A 352 23.89 5.59 2.42
CA LYS A 352 23.99 6.55 1.31
C LYS A 352 23.06 7.75 1.44
N CYS A 353 22.40 7.97 2.59
CA CYS A 353 21.44 9.07 2.75
C CYS A 353 22.07 10.48 2.69
N ASN A 354 23.40 10.57 2.67
CA ASN A 354 24.18 11.79 2.41
C ASN A 354 24.55 12.01 0.92
N GLN A 355 24.20 11.07 0.02
CA GLN A 355 24.45 11.18 -1.42
C GLN A 355 23.24 11.77 -2.14
N GLU A 356 23.45 12.85 -2.89
CA GLU A 356 22.39 13.60 -3.58
C GLU A 356 21.66 12.78 -4.65
N LEU A 357 22.38 12.00 -5.45
CA LEU A 357 21.79 11.16 -6.49
C LEU A 357 22.29 9.72 -6.36
N GLU A 358 21.37 8.75 -6.37
CA GLU A 358 21.69 7.33 -6.29
C GLU A 358 20.84 6.52 -7.29
N PRO A 359 21.45 5.80 -8.26
CA PRO A 359 20.71 4.90 -9.15
C PRO A 359 20.04 3.74 -8.39
N ILE A 360 18.81 3.39 -8.78
CA ILE A 360 18.06 2.31 -8.14
C ILE A 360 18.50 0.95 -8.71
N VAL A 361 18.82 -0.01 -7.84
CA VAL A 361 19.28 -1.34 -8.19
C VAL A 361 18.18 -2.10 -8.94
N ASN A 362 18.59 -2.77 -10.02
CA ASN A 362 17.74 -3.44 -11.02
C ASN A 362 16.86 -2.49 -11.85
N THR A 363 17.32 -1.24 -12.03
CA THR A 363 16.72 -0.26 -12.95
C THR A 363 17.83 0.38 -13.82
N LYS A 364 17.44 1.08 -14.89
CA LYS A 364 18.34 1.77 -15.84
C LYS A 364 18.21 3.28 -15.83
N TYR A 365 17.02 3.79 -15.49
CA TYR A 365 16.66 5.20 -15.61
C TYR A 365 16.01 5.77 -14.33
N SER A 366 15.92 4.96 -13.28
CA SER A 366 15.31 5.33 -12.00
C SER A 366 16.36 5.69 -10.95
N HIS A 367 16.15 6.81 -10.24
CA HIS A 367 17.11 7.37 -9.31
C HIS A 367 16.43 7.85 -8.02
N ILE A 368 17.16 7.79 -6.90
CA ILE A 368 16.82 8.49 -5.66
C ILE A 368 17.48 9.87 -5.72
N LEU A 369 16.68 10.93 -5.62
CA LEU A 369 17.13 12.32 -5.50
C LEU A 369 16.95 12.78 -4.05
N ARG A 370 18.02 13.25 -3.43
CA ARG A 370 18.03 13.71 -2.03
C ARG A 370 18.23 15.21 -1.96
N VAL A 371 17.25 15.93 -1.40
CA VAL A 371 17.30 17.39 -1.26
C VAL A 371 17.45 17.75 0.22
N PRO A 372 18.39 18.64 0.61
CA PRO A 372 18.60 18.99 2.00
C PRO A 372 17.43 19.81 2.56
N PHE A 373 17.26 19.76 3.88
CA PHE A 373 16.46 20.73 4.62
C PHE A 373 17.30 21.95 4.99
N TRP A 374 16.65 23.10 5.06
CA TRP A 374 17.26 24.37 5.39
C TRP A 374 16.67 24.98 6.66
N THR A 375 17.53 25.63 7.43
CA THR A 375 17.20 26.52 8.56
C THR A 375 17.79 27.90 8.27
N GLU A 376 17.47 28.89 9.10
CA GLU A 376 18.15 30.20 9.09
C GLU A 376 19.68 30.09 9.29
N LYS A 377 20.16 29.00 9.92
CA LYS A 377 21.58 28.70 10.13
C LYS A 377 22.23 27.88 9.00
N GLY A 378 21.49 27.58 7.91
CA GLY A 378 21.95 26.74 6.79
C GLY A 378 21.36 25.33 6.78
N ILE A 379 22.04 24.39 6.12
CA ILE A 379 21.57 23.00 5.94
C ILE A 379 21.44 22.29 7.29
N LEU A 380 20.26 21.70 7.53
CA LEU A 380 19.99 20.87 8.69
C LEU A 380 20.60 19.47 8.51
N ARG A 381 21.58 19.13 9.33
CA ARG A 381 22.48 17.99 9.09
C ARG A 381 22.01 16.67 9.69
N GLN A 382 21.39 16.73 10.86
CA GLN A 382 20.89 15.61 11.63
C GLN A 382 19.55 15.09 11.10
N TRP A 383 19.24 13.81 11.35
CA TRP A 383 17.91 13.25 11.13
C TRP A 383 16.85 13.99 11.97
N VAL A 384 15.61 14.00 11.47
CA VAL A 384 14.43 14.63 12.10
C VAL A 384 13.29 13.64 11.98
N SER A 385 12.48 13.47 13.03
CA SER A 385 11.34 12.55 12.95
C SER A 385 10.27 13.06 11.98
N ARG A 386 9.52 12.15 11.38
CA ARG A 386 8.35 12.44 10.55
C ARG A 386 7.29 13.31 11.26
N PHE A 387 7.27 13.33 12.59
CA PHE A 387 6.40 14.22 13.38
C PHE A 387 6.91 15.66 13.46
N ASP A 388 8.22 15.90 13.36
CA ASP A 388 8.85 17.21 13.56
C ASP A 388 9.19 17.90 12.22
N ILE A 389 8.75 17.30 11.11
CA ILE A 389 9.23 17.58 9.75
C ILE A 389 8.59 18.82 9.10
N TYR A 390 7.40 19.21 9.59
CA TYR A 390 6.52 20.20 8.96
C TYR A 390 7.11 21.59 8.68
N PRO A 391 8.00 22.19 9.51
CA PRO A 391 8.64 23.47 9.20
C PRO A 391 9.37 23.50 7.86
N TYR A 392 9.90 22.37 7.43
CA TYR A 392 10.85 22.28 6.30
C TYR A 392 10.17 22.02 4.96
N LEU A 393 8.95 21.47 4.97
CA LEU A 393 8.32 20.90 3.77
C LEU A 393 8.06 21.94 2.67
N GLU A 394 7.68 23.17 3.02
CA GLU A 394 7.44 24.21 2.01
C GLU A 394 8.73 24.62 1.29
N ARG A 395 9.83 24.83 2.02
CA ARG A 395 11.12 25.17 1.40
C ARG A 395 11.69 23.99 0.62
N PHE A 396 11.63 22.78 1.20
CA PHE A 396 11.99 21.55 0.51
C PHE A 396 11.23 21.37 -0.82
N THR A 397 9.93 21.70 -0.86
CA THR A 397 9.14 21.67 -2.10
C THR A 397 9.73 22.60 -3.16
N GLN A 398 10.14 23.80 -2.78
CA GLN A 398 10.75 24.78 -3.70
C GLN A 398 12.07 24.24 -4.27
N ASP A 399 13.00 23.87 -3.38
CA ASP A 399 14.33 23.37 -3.74
C ASP A 399 14.26 22.07 -4.57
N ALA A 400 13.33 21.17 -4.23
CA ALA A 400 13.09 19.94 -4.97
C ALA A 400 12.47 20.23 -6.34
N THR A 401 11.48 21.13 -6.45
CA THR A 401 10.86 21.47 -7.74
C THR A 401 11.90 21.95 -8.75
N GLU A 402 12.84 22.79 -8.32
CA GLU A 402 13.90 23.33 -9.18
C GLU A 402 14.84 22.21 -9.68
N LYS A 403 15.35 21.37 -8.77
CA LYS A 403 16.21 20.22 -9.12
C LYS A 403 15.52 19.18 -10.00
N ILE A 404 14.22 18.92 -9.77
CA ILE A 404 13.46 17.95 -10.56
C ILE A 404 13.28 18.43 -12.00
N ILE A 405 12.98 19.72 -12.21
CA ILE A 405 12.81 20.27 -13.57
C ILE A 405 14.14 20.25 -14.33
N ASP A 406 15.25 20.54 -13.65
CA ASP A 406 16.61 20.47 -14.20
C ASP A 406 16.96 19.04 -14.65
N ILE A 407 16.78 18.04 -13.79
CA ILE A 407 17.10 16.62 -14.08
C ILE A 407 16.19 16.00 -15.15
N LEU A 408 14.89 16.31 -15.13
CA LEU A 408 13.93 15.80 -16.10
C LEU A 408 13.95 16.55 -17.45
N GLU A 409 14.70 17.66 -17.54
CA GLU A 409 14.66 18.63 -18.66
C GLU A 409 13.23 19.11 -19.00
N GLY A 410 12.33 19.10 -18.01
CA GLY A 410 10.89 19.24 -18.23
C GLY A 410 10.04 19.10 -16.97
N LYS A 411 8.72 18.99 -17.16
CA LYS A 411 7.79 18.67 -16.07
C LYS A 411 7.64 17.15 -15.96
N PRO A 412 7.34 16.61 -14.76
CA PRO A 412 6.82 15.26 -14.64
C PRO A 412 5.42 15.15 -15.25
N ASP A 413 5.06 13.95 -15.71
CA ASP A 413 3.73 13.60 -16.21
C ASP A 413 2.81 13.15 -15.06
N LEU A 414 3.40 12.51 -14.05
CA LEU A 414 2.73 12.04 -12.83
C LEU A 414 3.59 12.34 -11.59
N ILE A 415 2.95 12.85 -10.54
CA ILE A 415 3.56 13.01 -9.21
C ILE A 415 2.80 12.14 -8.20
N ILE A 416 3.53 11.33 -7.43
CA ILE A 416 2.98 10.44 -6.41
C ILE A 416 3.51 10.86 -5.04
N GLY A 417 2.61 11.23 -4.12
CA GLY A 417 2.94 11.40 -2.70
C GLY A 417 2.91 10.09 -1.93
N ASN A 418 3.76 9.96 -0.90
CA ASN A 418 3.72 8.85 0.06
C ASN A 418 3.78 9.41 1.49
N TYR A 419 2.86 8.96 2.35
CA TYR A 419 2.65 9.44 3.73
C TYR A 419 2.37 10.95 3.82
N THR A 420 2.02 11.47 5.00
CA THR A 420 1.53 12.85 5.15
C THR A 420 2.48 13.91 4.57
N ASP A 421 3.78 13.76 4.80
CA ASP A 421 4.81 14.70 4.35
C ASP A 421 5.03 14.66 2.83
N GLY A 422 5.17 13.47 2.24
CA GLY A 422 5.28 13.29 0.79
C GLY A 422 3.99 13.65 0.04
N ASN A 423 2.82 13.38 0.65
CA ASN A 423 1.51 13.80 0.14
C ASN A 423 1.38 15.33 0.13
N LEU A 424 1.81 16.04 1.18
CA LEU A 424 1.77 17.50 1.19
C LEU A 424 2.72 18.12 0.17
N VAL A 425 3.97 17.64 0.11
CA VAL A 425 4.97 18.15 -0.86
C VAL A 425 4.52 17.89 -2.29
N SER A 426 4.00 16.70 -2.59
CA SER A 426 3.44 16.40 -3.92
C SER A 426 2.25 17.29 -4.26
N SER A 427 1.37 17.62 -3.30
CA SER A 427 0.23 18.53 -3.54
C SER A 427 0.68 19.95 -3.88
N LEU A 428 1.67 20.47 -3.17
CA LEU A 428 2.24 21.80 -3.44
C LEU A 428 2.93 21.85 -4.81
N MET A 429 3.71 20.81 -5.17
CA MET A 429 4.37 20.73 -6.47
C MET A 429 3.39 20.53 -7.64
N ALA A 430 2.44 19.60 -7.51
CA ALA A 430 1.43 19.33 -8.55
C ALA A 430 0.57 20.55 -8.84
N SER A 431 0.16 21.29 -7.80
CA SER A 431 -0.54 22.57 -7.94
C SER A 431 0.32 23.62 -8.66
N LYS A 432 1.61 23.77 -8.28
CA LYS A 432 2.55 24.73 -8.91
C LYS A 432 2.82 24.42 -10.39
N LEU A 433 2.97 23.15 -10.76
CA LEU A 433 3.34 22.76 -12.12
C LEU A 433 2.14 22.46 -13.02
N GLY A 434 0.97 22.20 -12.45
CA GLY A 434 -0.22 21.79 -13.17
C GLY A 434 -0.15 20.34 -13.67
N VAL A 435 0.39 19.42 -12.86
CA VAL A 435 0.60 18.00 -13.18
C VAL A 435 -0.45 17.12 -12.46
N THR A 436 -0.71 15.92 -12.98
CA THR A 436 -1.58 14.92 -12.36
C THR A 436 -0.98 14.41 -11.04
N GLN A 437 -1.78 14.38 -9.97
CA GLN A 437 -1.33 13.96 -8.64
C GLN A 437 -2.01 12.65 -8.17
N ALA A 438 -1.19 11.69 -7.76
CA ALA A 438 -1.59 10.57 -6.92
C ALA A 438 -1.11 10.73 -5.47
N THR A 439 -1.80 10.12 -4.50
CA THR A 439 -1.33 10.03 -3.11
C THR A 439 -1.52 8.61 -2.55
N ILE A 440 -0.54 8.16 -1.77
CA ILE A 440 -0.57 6.90 -1.02
C ILE A 440 -0.37 7.24 0.46
N ALA A 441 -1.32 6.89 1.33
CA ALA A 441 -1.19 7.22 2.76
C ALA A 441 -0.17 6.34 3.48
N HIS A 442 -0.11 5.04 3.16
CA HIS A 442 0.56 3.96 3.92
C HIS A 442 -0.02 3.74 5.33
N ALA A 443 -0.25 4.81 6.10
CA ALA A 443 -0.98 4.82 7.36
C ALA A 443 -1.51 6.24 7.67
N LEU A 444 -2.70 6.33 8.26
CA LEU A 444 -3.23 7.59 8.79
C LEU A 444 -3.23 7.56 10.33
N GLU A 445 -2.37 8.37 10.94
CA GLU A 445 -2.07 8.30 12.38
C GLU A 445 -3.30 8.57 13.27
N LYS A 446 -4.30 9.34 12.78
CA LYS A 446 -5.57 9.60 13.49
C LYS A 446 -6.33 8.33 13.91
N THR A 447 -6.15 7.22 13.20
CA THR A 447 -6.74 5.91 13.56
C THR A 447 -5.85 5.04 14.44
N LYS A 448 -4.56 5.37 14.56
CA LYS A 448 -3.58 4.64 15.37
C LYS A 448 -3.48 5.20 16.79
N TYR A 449 -3.85 6.46 16.99
CA TYR A 449 -3.91 7.12 18.30
C TYR A 449 -5.37 7.47 18.63
N GLU A 450 -5.98 6.73 19.56
CA GLU A 450 -7.39 6.88 19.91
C GLU A 450 -7.71 8.29 20.45
N ASP A 451 -8.80 8.89 19.95
CA ASP A 451 -9.24 10.27 20.23
C ASP A 451 -8.17 11.34 19.99
N SER A 452 -7.13 11.06 19.19
CA SER A 452 -6.04 12.01 18.93
C SER A 452 -6.48 13.29 18.24
N ASP A 453 -7.65 13.30 17.59
CA ASP A 453 -8.30 14.50 17.08
C ASP A 453 -8.92 15.34 18.21
N ALA A 454 -9.83 14.76 19.00
CA ALA A 454 -10.51 15.47 20.07
C ALA A 454 -9.55 15.88 21.22
N LYS A 455 -8.51 15.08 21.47
CA LYS A 455 -7.47 15.31 22.49
C LYS A 455 -6.19 15.91 21.92
N TRP A 456 -6.17 16.41 20.68
CA TRP A 456 -4.96 16.79 19.95
C TRP A 456 -3.97 17.64 20.76
N LYS A 457 -4.45 18.63 21.53
CA LYS A 457 -3.64 19.51 22.40
C LYS A 457 -2.70 18.73 23.36
N GLN A 458 -3.09 17.53 23.79
CA GLN A 458 -2.30 16.68 24.69
C GLN A 458 -1.16 15.94 23.95
N PHE A 459 -1.37 15.65 22.66
CA PHE A 459 -0.42 14.96 21.80
C PHE A 459 0.49 15.92 21.02
N ASP A 460 0.04 17.15 20.79
CA ASP A 460 0.65 18.08 19.83
C ASP A 460 2.10 18.44 20.18
N ALA A 461 2.45 18.53 21.47
CA ALA A 461 3.81 18.80 21.93
C ALA A 461 4.83 17.68 21.65
N LYS A 462 4.38 16.50 21.20
CA LYS A 462 5.22 15.33 20.89
C LYS A 462 5.05 14.80 19.46
N TYR A 463 3.86 14.91 18.90
CA TYR A 463 3.50 14.32 17.61
C TYR A 463 3.04 15.34 16.56
N HIS A 464 2.84 16.60 16.95
CA HIS A 464 2.42 17.69 16.07
C HIS A 464 1.20 17.34 15.18
N PHE A 465 0.22 16.61 15.75
CA PHE A 465 -0.96 16.13 15.03
C PHE A 465 -1.81 17.26 14.44
N SER A 466 -1.76 18.48 14.99
CA SER A 466 -2.37 19.65 14.35
C SER A 466 -1.82 19.90 12.95
N CYS A 467 -0.49 19.80 12.76
CA CYS A 467 0.15 19.87 11.46
C CYS A 467 -0.21 18.65 10.61
N GLN A 468 -0.12 17.45 11.19
CA GLN A 468 -0.34 16.20 10.46
C GLN A 468 -1.76 16.11 9.88
N PHE A 469 -2.79 16.23 10.70
CA PHE A 469 -4.18 16.09 10.24
C PHE A 469 -4.60 17.21 9.29
N THR A 470 -4.03 18.41 9.42
CA THR A 470 -4.22 19.50 8.45
C THR A 470 -3.57 19.17 7.10
N ALA A 471 -2.35 18.61 7.11
CA ALA A 471 -1.63 18.20 5.90
C ALA A 471 -2.28 17.00 5.20
N ASP A 472 -2.74 16.00 5.96
CA ASP A 472 -3.52 14.86 5.46
C ASP A 472 -4.79 15.34 4.74
N MET A 473 -5.60 16.17 5.41
CA MET A 473 -6.85 16.74 4.87
C MET A 473 -6.61 17.58 3.61
N ILE A 474 -5.55 18.40 3.57
CA ILE A 474 -5.12 19.14 2.38
C ILE A 474 -4.84 18.17 1.23
N SER A 475 -4.04 17.13 1.49
CA SER A 475 -3.52 16.27 0.44
C SER A 475 -4.57 15.32 -0.14
N MET A 476 -5.44 14.75 0.71
CA MET A 476 -6.59 13.93 0.29
C MET A 476 -7.51 14.68 -0.69
N ASN A 477 -7.70 15.98 -0.46
CA ASN A 477 -8.55 16.80 -1.32
C ASN A 477 -7.83 17.32 -2.56
N ALA A 478 -6.52 17.56 -2.47
CA ALA A 478 -5.68 17.98 -3.60
C ALA A 478 -5.50 16.88 -4.66
N ALA A 479 -5.34 15.62 -4.23
CA ALA A 479 -5.07 14.48 -5.11
C ALA A 479 -6.14 14.32 -6.21
N ASP A 480 -5.70 14.06 -7.45
CA ASP A 480 -6.60 13.70 -8.55
C ASP A 480 -7.08 12.24 -8.41
N PHE A 481 -6.21 11.36 -7.88
CA PHE A 481 -6.58 10.02 -7.40
C PHE A 481 -5.80 9.59 -6.15
N ILE A 482 -6.41 8.71 -5.35
CA ILE A 482 -5.84 8.13 -4.14
C ILE A 482 -5.70 6.63 -4.36
N ILE A 483 -4.51 6.10 -4.05
CA ILE A 483 -4.22 4.66 -4.10
C ILE A 483 -4.24 4.11 -2.68
N THR A 484 -5.01 3.05 -2.46
CA THR A 484 -5.00 2.27 -1.22
C THR A 484 -4.61 0.81 -1.50
N SER A 485 -4.07 0.13 -0.49
CA SER A 485 -3.74 -1.30 -0.61
C SER A 485 -4.95 -2.21 -0.40
N THR A 486 -5.98 -1.71 0.29
CA THR A 486 -7.20 -2.46 0.66
C THR A 486 -8.44 -1.58 0.64
N TYR A 487 -9.62 -2.22 0.63
CA TYR A 487 -10.91 -1.59 0.92
C TYR A 487 -10.97 -1.15 2.40
N GLN A 488 -10.44 -1.98 3.31
CA GLN A 488 -10.35 -1.69 4.75
C GLN A 488 -9.65 -0.35 5.04
N GLU A 489 -8.63 0.03 4.26
CA GLU A 489 -7.96 1.33 4.37
C GLU A 489 -8.94 2.50 4.10
N ILE A 490 -9.83 2.36 3.12
CA ILE A 490 -10.79 3.41 2.75
C ILE A 490 -11.98 3.44 3.72
N ALA A 491 -12.74 2.34 3.77
CA ALA A 491 -14.06 2.24 4.41
C ALA A 491 -14.19 1.07 5.39
N GLY A 492 -13.06 0.49 5.82
CA GLY A 492 -13.03 -0.42 6.95
C GLY A 492 -13.80 -1.71 6.73
N SER A 493 -14.40 -2.20 7.82
CA SER A 493 -15.27 -3.37 7.81
C SER A 493 -16.72 -2.96 8.08
N LYS A 494 -17.62 -3.94 8.22
CA LYS A 494 -18.99 -3.68 8.70
C LYS A 494 -18.98 -3.04 10.10
N ASP A 495 -18.09 -3.52 10.98
CA ASP A 495 -18.05 -3.14 12.40
C ASP A 495 -17.21 -1.91 12.72
N LYS A 496 -16.12 -1.68 11.97
CA LYS A 496 -15.14 -0.62 12.24
C LYS A 496 -14.97 0.29 11.02
N PRO A 497 -14.93 1.62 11.17
CA PRO A 497 -14.70 2.54 10.07
C PRO A 497 -13.29 2.40 9.48
N GLY A 498 -13.15 2.80 8.22
CA GLY A 498 -11.86 2.85 7.53
C GLY A 498 -10.95 3.98 8.00
N GLN A 499 -9.69 3.94 7.56
CA GLN A 499 -8.71 4.98 7.89
C GLN A 499 -9.14 6.32 7.29
N TYR A 500 -9.42 6.37 5.98
CA TYR A 500 -9.95 7.56 5.32
C TYR A 500 -11.36 7.90 5.81
N GLU A 501 -12.23 6.92 6.02
CA GLU A 501 -13.59 7.15 6.54
C GLU A 501 -13.59 7.91 7.87
N SER A 502 -12.63 7.64 8.76
CA SER A 502 -12.50 8.37 10.03
C SER A 502 -12.19 9.87 9.87
N HIS A 503 -11.79 10.32 8.67
CA HIS A 503 -11.55 11.72 8.31
C HIS A 503 -12.77 12.36 7.61
N THR A 504 -13.88 11.62 7.42
CA THR A 504 -15.13 12.15 6.84
C THR A 504 -15.65 13.31 7.68
N ALA A 505 -15.71 13.12 8.99
CA ALA A 505 -16.11 14.14 9.96
C ALA A 505 -15.33 13.94 11.28
N PHE A 506 -14.70 15.00 11.78
CA PHE A 506 -13.98 15.00 13.05
C PHE A 506 -13.78 16.42 13.58
N THR A 507 -13.24 16.57 14.78
CA THR A 507 -13.00 17.90 15.37
C THR A 507 -11.68 17.93 16.12
N MET A 508 -10.98 19.05 16.00
CA MET A 508 -9.82 19.43 16.81
C MET A 508 -10.23 20.65 17.65
N PRO A 509 -10.76 20.45 18.88
CA PRO A 509 -11.36 21.54 19.66
C PRO A 509 -10.35 22.67 19.92
N GLY A 510 -10.75 23.91 19.67
CA GLY A 510 -9.88 25.09 19.71
C GLY A 510 -9.01 25.32 18.47
N LEU A 511 -9.20 24.55 17.39
CA LEU A 511 -8.51 24.74 16.11
C LEU A 511 -9.48 24.75 14.92
N SER A 512 -10.21 23.66 14.69
CA SER A 512 -11.17 23.53 13.59
C SER A 512 -12.10 22.33 13.74
N ARG A 513 -13.35 22.48 13.30
CA ARG A 513 -14.36 21.43 13.17
C ARG A 513 -14.44 21.00 11.71
N VAL A 514 -14.20 19.73 11.39
CA VAL A 514 -14.23 19.21 10.02
C VAL A 514 -15.56 18.49 9.81
N VAL A 515 -16.50 19.15 9.13
CA VAL A 515 -17.86 18.61 8.89
C VAL A 515 -17.93 17.78 7.61
N SER A 516 -17.06 18.06 6.64
CA SER A 516 -16.83 17.21 5.48
C SER A 516 -15.37 17.28 5.08
N GLY A 517 -14.56 16.33 5.57
CA GLY A 517 -13.12 16.26 5.30
C GLY A 517 -12.77 15.44 4.06
N ILE A 518 -13.45 14.31 3.85
CA ILE A 518 -13.32 13.44 2.68
C ILE A 518 -14.60 12.62 2.51
N SER A 519 -14.87 12.09 1.32
CA SER A 519 -15.94 11.09 1.12
C SER A 519 -15.36 9.78 0.60
N VAL A 520 -15.65 8.66 1.27
CA VAL A 520 -15.24 7.33 0.79
C VAL A 520 -15.89 6.93 -0.55
N PHE A 521 -16.95 7.65 -0.97
CA PHE A 521 -17.62 7.49 -2.24
C PHE A 521 -17.06 8.39 -3.37
N ASP A 522 -16.02 9.18 -3.09
CA ASP A 522 -15.33 9.98 -4.10
C ASP A 522 -14.68 9.06 -5.14
N PRO A 523 -14.93 9.26 -6.46
CA PRO A 523 -14.33 8.45 -7.51
C PRO A 523 -12.81 8.56 -7.59
N LYS A 524 -12.16 9.43 -6.82
CA LYS A 524 -10.70 9.43 -6.68
C LYS A 524 -10.14 8.18 -5.99
N PHE A 525 -10.93 7.44 -5.22
CA PHE A 525 -10.44 6.27 -4.45
C PHE A 525 -10.28 5.01 -5.29
N ASN A 526 -9.07 4.44 -5.27
CA ASN A 526 -8.70 3.28 -6.07
C ASN A 526 -7.88 2.27 -5.25
N ILE A 527 -8.33 1.02 -5.21
CA ILE A 527 -7.56 -0.07 -4.60
C ILE A 527 -6.57 -0.62 -5.63
N ALA A 528 -5.27 -0.47 -5.39
CA ALA A 528 -4.21 -1.15 -6.12
C ALA A 528 -3.29 -1.84 -5.10
N ALA A 529 -3.52 -3.13 -4.89
CA ALA A 529 -2.76 -3.90 -3.91
C ALA A 529 -1.34 -4.17 -4.43
N PRO A 530 -0.29 -3.99 -3.61
CA PRO A 530 1.07 -4.34 -3.98
C PRO A 530 1.26 -5.86 -4.05
N GLY A 531 2.36 -6.28 -4.68
CA GLY A 531 2.80 -7.68 -4.71
C GLY A 531 3.94 -7.99 -3.75
N ALA A 532 4.54 -9.16 -3.93
CA ALA A 532 5.88 -9.47 -3.43
C ALA A 532 6.87 -9.58 -4.60
N ASP A 533 8.15 -9.39 -4.33
CA ASP A 533 9.24 -9.54 -5.31
C ASP A 533 9.31 -11.00 -5.80
N GLN A 534 8.84 -11.27 -7.02
CA GLN A 534 8.78 -12.62 -7.59
C GLN A 534 10.17 -13.19 -7.96
N SER A 535 11.26 -12.43 -7.85
CA SER A 535 12.62 -12.98 -7.89
C SER A 535 13.03 -13.59 -6.54
N VAL A 536 12.35 -13.22 -5.45
CA VAL A 536 12.59 -13.71 -4.09
C VAL A 536 11.54 -14.76 -3.69
N TYR A 537 10.27 -14.48 -3.96
CA TYR A 537 9.11 -15.28 -3.58
C TYR A 537 8.46 -15.88 -4.83
N PHE A 538 8.75 -17.15 -5.10
CA PHE A 538 8.28 -17.90 -6.26
C PHE A 538 7.91 -19.33 -5.87
N PRO A 539 7.13 -20.07 -6.68
CA PRO A 539 6.59 -21.38 -6.32
C PRO A 539 7.66 -22.39 -5.90
N TYR A 540 7.42 -23.12 -4.80
CA TYR A 540 8.32 -24.17 -4.30
C TYR A 540 8.59 -25.32 -5.31
N THR A 541 7.74 -25.44 -6.33
CA THR A 541 7.80 -26.39 -7.46
C THR A 541 8.83 -26.02 -8.52
N GLU A 542 9.28 -24.77 -8.62
CA GLU A 542 10.31 -24.33 -9.57
C GLU A 542 11.72 -24.77 -9.11
N LYS A 543 11.98 -26.08 -9.16
CA LYS A 543 13.20 -26.70 -8.61
C LYS A 543 14.50 -26.09 -9.16
N GLN A 544 14.50 -25.64 -10.41
CA GLN A 544 15.61 -24.97 -11.09
C GLN A 544 15.97 -23.59 -10.52
N LYS A 545 15.04 -22.89 -9.84
CA LYS A 545 15.28 -21.58 -9.21
C LYS A 545 15.64 -21.69 -7.71
N ARG A 546 15.50 -22.87 -7.09
CA ARG A 546 15.66 -23.06 -5.64
C ARG A 546 17.07 -22.71 -5.17
N LEU A 547 17.15 -21.98 -4.07
CA LEU A 547 18.42 -21.51 -3.50
C LEU A 547 19.02 -22.58 -2.58
N THR A 548 19.43 -23.70 -3.17
CA THR A 548 19.90 -24.91 -2.46
C THR A 548 21.12 -24.68 -1.57
N SER A 549 21.91 -23.64 -1.84
CA SER A 549 23.01 -23.18 -0.98
C SER A 549 22.56 -22.79 0.44
N PHE A 550 21.30 -22.37 0.63
CA PHE A 550 20.74 -22.08 1.95
C PHE A 550 20.22 -23.32 2.69
N HIS A 551 20.08 -24.48 2.04
CA HIS A 551 19.46 -25.67 2.66
C HIS A 551 20.18 -26.13 3.94
N PRO A 552 21.52 -26.21 4.02
CA PRO A 552 22.21 -26.59 5.27
C PRO A 552 21.95 -25.61 6.42
N ALA A 553 21.85 -24.31 6.12
CA ALA A 553 21.54 -23.29 7.11
C ALA A 553 20.08 -23.39 7.57
N ILE A 554 19.14 -23.60 6.65
CA ILE A 554 17.71 -23.79 6.95
C ILE A 554 17.46 -25.08 7.74
N GLU A 555 18.15 -26.19 7.42
CA GLU A 555 18.08 -27.43 8.20
C GLU A 555 18.62 -27.26 9.62
N GLY A 556 19.73 -26.52 9.78
CA GLY A 556 20.23 -26.11 11.09
C GLY A 556 19.19 -25.30 11.86
N LEU A 557 18.62 -24.28 11.20
CA LEU A 557 17.62 -23.36 11.74
C LEU A 557 16.34 -24.07 12.19
N LEU A 558 15.86 -25.07 11.44
CA LEU A 558 14.64 -25.82 11.75
C LEU A 558 14.86 -27.00 12.72
N TYR A 559 15.93 -27.78 12.52
CA TYR A 559 16.02 -29.14 13.07
C TYR A 559 17.24 -29.42 13.97
N SER A 560 18.07 -28.41 14.28
CA SER A 560 19.15 -28.55 15.25
C SER A 560 18.59 -28.76 16.67
N LYS A 561 19.06 -29.77 17.40
CA LYS A 561 18.68 -29.98 18.81
C LYS A 561 19.38 -29.03 19.81
N LYS A 562 20.23 -28.11 19.33
CA LYS A 562 20.90 -27.11 20.18
C LYS A 562 20.04 -25.84 20.29
N ASN A 563 20.01 -25.23 21.48
CA ASN A 563 19.57 -23.85 21.66
C ASN A 563 20.77 -22.90 21.43
N ASN A 564 20.56 -21.76 20.79
CA ASN A 564 21.57 -20.72 20.57
C ASN A 564 20.88 -19.34 20.43
N GLU A 565 21.60 -18.34 19.91
CA GLU A 565 21.03 -17.00 19.70
C GLU A 565 20.13 -16.86 18.45
N GLU A 566 20.10 -17.86 17.57
CA GLU A 566 19.25 -17.90 16.37
C GLU A 566 17.95 -18.68 16.57
N HIS A 567 17.94 -19.70 17.45
CA HIS A 567 16.81 -20.59 17.66
C HIS A 567 16.79 -21.28 19.04
N ILE A 568 15.60 -21.50 19.58
CA ILE A 568 15.34 -22.32 20.78
C ILE A 568 14.20 -23.33 20.58
N GLY A 569 14.19 -24.39 21.40
CA GLY A 569 13.31 -25.54 21.19
C GLY A 569 13.84 -26.46 20.08
N PHE A 570 13.12 -27.51 19.74
CA PHE A 570 13.48 -28.42 18.65
C PHE A 570 12.28 -29.26 18.20
N LEU A 571 12.35 -29.77 16.98
CA LEU A 571 11.38 -30.71 16.42
C LEU A 571 11.95 -32.13 16.51
N GLU A 572 11.24 -33.03 17.21
CA GLU A 572 11.64 -34.43 17.39
C GLU A 572 11.28 -35.25 16.14
N ASP A 573 10.04 -35.15 15.68
CA ASP A 573 9.59 -35.78 14.44
C ASP A 573 9.76 -34.83 13.25
N ARG A 574 10.81 -35.07 12.44
CA ARG A 574 11.11 -34.30 11.22
C ARG A 574 10.19 -34.63 10.03
N LYS A 575 9.34 -35.67 10.12
CA LYS A 575 8.43 -36.06 9.03
C LYS A 575 7.07 -35.35 9.09
N LYS A 576 6.71 -34.79 10.24
CA LYS A 576 5.49 -33.99 10.38
C LYS A 576 5.56 -32.71 9.55
N PRO A 577 4.47 -32.32 8.88
CA PRO A 577 4.34 -30.99 8.28
C PRO A 577 4.56 -29.89 9.31
N ILE A 578 5.02 -28.73 8.83
CA ILE A 578 5.27 -27.56 9.68
C ILE A 578 4.17 -26.52 9.50
N ILE A 579 3.54 -26.10 10.60
CA ILE A 579 2.90 -24.79 10.68
C ILE A 579 4.00 -23.75 10.87
N PHE A 580 4.03 -22.77 9.98
CA PHE A 580 4.99 -21.69 9.98
C PHE A 580 4.30 -20.34 10.22
N SER A 581 4.86 -19.51 11.09
CA SER A 581 4.46 -18.11 11.24
C SER A 581 5.70 -17.23 11.34
N MET A 582 5.68 -16.09 10.66
CA MET A 582 6.78 -15.12 10.66
C MET A 582 6.21 -13.71 10.74
N ALA A 583 6.57 -12.99 11.81
CA ALA A 583 6.19 -11.59 12.01
C ALA A 583 7.14 -10.92 13.02
N ARG A 584 6.95 -9.62 13.26
CA ARG A 584 7.46 -8.99 14.49
C ARG A 584 6.73 -9.59 15.70
N LEU A 585 7.40 -9.60 16.85
CA LEU A 585 6.81 -10.06 18.10
C LEU A 585 6.21 -8.85 18.84
N ASP A 586 4.95 -8.54 18.54
CA ASP A 586 4.16 -7.50 19.20
C ASP A 586 2.75 -8.03 19.53
N THR A 587 2.02 -7.36 20.42
CA THR A 587 0.71 -7.86 20.91
C THR A 587 -0.33 -7.96 19.80
N VAL A 588 -0.25 -7.09 18.78
CA VAL A 588 -1.18 -7.10 17.64
C VAL A 588 -0.91 -8.29 16.72
N LYS A 589 0.36 -8.64 16.46
CA LYS A 589 0.75 -9.82 15.67
C LYS A 589 0.40 -11.15 16.33
N ASN A 590 0.24 -11.18 17.65
CA ASN A 590 -0.40 -12.29 18.39
C ASN A 590 0.24 -13.67 18.14
N LEU A 591 1.57 -13.70 17.98
CA LEU A 591 2.32 -14.96 17.82
C LEU A 591 2.18 -15.86 19.06
N SER A 592 2.14 -15.27 20.25
CA SER A 592 1.85 -16.01 21.49
C SER A 592 0.45 -16.63 21.51
N GLY A 593 -0.56 -15.98 20.91
CA GLY A 593 -1.90 -16.54 20.75
C GLY A 593 -1.86 -17.84 19.95
N LEU A 594 -1.16 -17.86 18.81
CA LEU A 594 -0.97 -19.07 18.00
C LEU A 594 -0.27 -20.21 18.78
N VAL A 595 0.74 -19.88 19.60
CA VAL A 595 1.41 -20.85 20.47
C VAL A 595 0.45 -21.41 21.52
N GLU A 596 -0.42 -20.59 22.10
CA GLU A 596 -1.46 -21.03 23.04
C GLU A 596 -2.49 -21.94 22.35
N TRP A 597 -2.99 -21.56 21.17
CA TRP A 597 -3.97 -22.35 20.41
C TRP A 597 -3.41 -23.73 20.04
N TYR A 598 -2.16 -23.78 19.56
CA TYR A 598 -1.45 -25.02 19.28
C TYR A 598 -1.24 -25.85 20.56
N GLY A 599 -0.82 -25.22 21.65
CA GLY A 599 -0.58 -25.90 22.92
C GLY A 599 -1.80 -26.57 23.53
N LYS A 600 -2.99 -25.94 23.40
CA LYS A 600 -4.29 -26.48 23.82
C LYS A 600 -4.78 -27.63 22.92
N ASN A 601 -4.52 -27.57 21.62
CA ASN A 601 -5.13 -28.46 20.65
C ASN A 601 -4.30 -29.73 20.40
N ASN A 602 -4.54 -30.77 21.21
CA ASN A 602 -3.86 -32.08 21.08
C ASN A 602 -4.06 -32.74 19.70
N LYS A 603 -5.21 -32.55 19.04
CA LYS A 603 -5.44 -33.05 17.68
C LYS A 603 -4.45 -32.41 16.70
N LEU A 604 -4.27 -31.08 16.78
CA LEU A 604 -3.32 -30.35 15.95
C LEU A 604 -1.86 -30.77 16.20
N ARG A 605 -1.45 -30.85 17.48
CA ARG A 605 -0.09 -31.29 17.89
C ARG A 605 0.28 -32.69 17.39
N ASN A 606 -0.70 -33.59 17.30
CA ASN A 606 -0.49 -34.93 16.77
C ASN A 606 -0.22 -34.92 15.26
N LEU A 607 -0.80 -33.98 14.51
CA LEU A 607 -0.68 -33.89 13.05
C LEU A 607 0.59 -33.16 12.58
N VAL A 608 0.99 -32.07 13.25
CA VAL A 608 2.01 -31.12 12.75
C VAL A 608 2.95 -30.58 13.84
N ASN A 609 4.09 -30.06 13.41
CA ASN A 609 5.01 -29.25 14.21
C ASN A 609 4.65 -27.76 14.13
N LEU A 610 5.02 -26.96 15.13
CA LEU A 610 4.91 -25.49 15.09
C LEU A 610 6.29 -24.81 15.04
N VAL A 611 6.48 -23.94 14.06
CA VAL A 611 7.66 -23.07 13.90
C VAL A 611 7.21 -21.61 13.91
N VAL A 612 7.75 -20.81 14.82
CA VAL A 612 7.50 -19.36 14.92
C VAL A 612 8.80 -18.60 14.74
N VAL A 613 8.80 -17.62 13.85
CA VAL A 613 9.89 -16.66 13.62
C VAL A 613 9.45 -15.29 14.11
N GLY A 614 10.15 -14.72 15.08
CA GLY A 614 9.86 -13.38 15.56
C GLY A 614 10.61 -12.99 16.84
N GLY A 615 11.10 -11.76 16.87
CA GLY A 615 11.74 -11.12 18.02
C GLY A 615 13.01 -11.79 18.54
N PHE A 616 13.33 -11.51 19.81
CA PHE A 616 14.44 -12.08 20.56
C PHE A 616 13.97 -13.13 21.58
N PHE A 617 14.87 -13.97 22.11
CA PHE A 617 14.52 -14.96 23.15
C PHE A 617 14.61 -14.44 24.59
N ASN A 618 15.18 -13.25 24.81
CA ASN A 618 15.43 -12.69 26.14
C ASN A 618 14.91 -11.24 26.16
N PRO A 619 14.01 -10.87 27.10
CA PRO A 619 13.45 -9.52 27.17
C PRO A 619 14.53 -8.43 27.24
N SER A 620 15.65 -8.69 27.93
CA SER A 620 16.75 -7.72 28.07
C SER A 620 17.50 -7.39 26.78
N LYS A 621 17.29 -8.15 25.68
CA LYS A 621 17.81 -7.80 24.35
C LYS A 621 16.89 -6.84 23.58
N SER A 622 15.62 -6.71 23.99
CA SER A 622 14.69 -5.74 23.41
C SER A 622 14.73 -4.39 24.14
N LYS A 623 14.32 -3.35 23.43
CA LYS A 623 14.01 -2.02 23.98
C LYS A 623 12.51 -1.71 23.89
N ASP A 624 11.72 -2.61 23.30
CA ASP A 624 10.29 -2.46 23.11
C ASP A 624 9.51 -3.22 24.20
N ARG A 625 8.52 -2.56 24.80
CA ARG A 625 7.79 -3.10 25.95
C ARG A 625 6.78 -4.18 25.57
N GLU A 626 6.19 -4.11 24.37
CA GLU A 626 5.27 -5.16 23.90
C GLU A 626 6.06 -6.41 23.55
N GLU A 627 7.20 -6.26 22.87
CA GLU A 627 8.09 -7.39 22.58
C GLU A 627 8.61 -8.04 23.87
N MET A 628 9.06 -7.27 24.87
CA MET A 628 9.45 -7.83 26.17
C MET A 628 8.34 -8.67 26.82
N GLY A 629 7.10 -8.16 26.88
CA GLY A 629 5.97 -8.88 27.47
C GLY A 629 5.55 -10.12 26.67
N GLU A 630 5.59 -10.04 25.34
CA GLU A 630 5.31 -11.19 24.47
C GLU A 630 6.41 -12.26 24.54
N ILE A 631 7.69 -11.89 24.75
CA ILE A 631 8.79 -12.84 25.02
C ILE A 631 8.53 -13.61 26.33
N GLU A 632 8.18 -12.91 27.40
CA GLU A 632 7.87 -13.53 28.70
C GLU A 632 6.69 -14.50 28.57
N LYS A 633 5.62 -14.06 27.90
CA LYS A 633 4.42 -14.86 27.61
C LYS A 633 4.74 -16.09 26.76
N MET A 634 5.61 -15.98 25.75
CA MET A 634 6.06 -17.12 24.93
C MET A 634 6.73 -18.20 25.79
N HIS A 635 7.65 -17.82 26.70
CA HIS A 635 8.29 -18.79 27.62
C HIS A 635 7.27 -19.48 28.54
N VAL A 636 6.36 -18.71 29.15
CA VAL A 636 5.28 -19.24 30.00
C VAL A 636 4.42 -20.24 29.24
N LEU A 637 4.07 -19.97 27.98
CA LEU A 637 3.27 -20.88 27.15
C LEU A 637 4.04 -22.17 26.76
N ILE A 638 5.32 -22.06 26.44
CA ILE A 638 6.18 -23.21 26.09
C ILE A 638 6.28 -24.19 27.27
N GLU A 639 6.44 -23.68 28.49
CA GLU A 639 6.47 -24.47 29.72
C GLU A 639 5.08 -25.04 30.06
N LYS A 640 4.06 -24.18 30.15
CA LYS A 640 2.67 -24.54 30.50
C LYS A 640 2.10 -25.66 29.63
N TYR A 641 2.37 -25.64 28.32
CA TYR A 641 1.87 -26.64 27.37
C TYR A 641 2.88 -27.73 27.02
N GLN A 642 4.06 -27.74 27.67
CA GLN A 642 5.12 -28.73 27.47
C GLN A 642 5.45 -28.94 25.99
N LEU A 643 5.79 -27.86 25.28
CA LEU A 643 5.92 -27.86 23.81
C LEU A 643 7.25 -28.47 23.29
N LYS A 644 8.09 -29.00 24.17
CA LYS A 644 9.40 -29.59 23.84
C LYS A 644 9.24 -30.73 22.83
N GLY A 645 10.06 -30.72 21.76
CA GLY A 645 10.01 -31.70 20.68
C GLY A 645 8.92 -31.48 19.62
N GLN A 646 8.05 -30.49 19.80
CA GLN A 646 6.92 -30.16 18.90
C GLN A 646 6.95 -28.70 18.43
N PHE A 647 7.81 -27.88 19.04
CA PHE A 647 7.88 -26.44 18.85
C PHE A 647 9.31 -25.95 18.66
N ARG A 648 9.46 -24.96 17.76
CA ARG A 648 10.71 -24.29 17.43
C ARG A 648 10.46 -22.79 17.32
N TRP A 649 11.18 -22.00 18.11
CA TRP A 649 11.17 -20.55 18.02
C TRP A 649 12.51 -20.07 17.44
N ILE A 650 12.43 -19.25 16.41
CA ILE A 650 13.54 -18.70 15.64
C ILE A 650 13.54 -17.17 15.80
N ALA A 651 14.71 -16.57 15.93
CA ALA A 651 14.88 -15.13 16.05
C ALA A 651 14.50 -14.40 14.74
N ALA A 652 14.19 -13.11 14.81
CA ALA A 652 13.85 -12.30 13.63
C ALA A 652 14.86 -12.48 12.48
N GLN A 653 14.37 -12.67 11.25
CA GLN A 653 15.19 -12.97 10.07
C GLN A 653 15.24 -11.79 9.10
N THR A 654 16.44 -11.34 8.73
CA THR A 654 16.67 -10.12 7.92
C THR A 654 17.01 -10.39 6.45
N ASP A 655 17.51 -11.57 6.09
CA ASP A 655 17.83 -11.94 4.71
C ASP A 655 16.57 -12.41 3.96
N ARG A 656 16.04 -11.55 3.09
CA ARG A 656 14.85 -11.84 2.27
C ARG A 656 15.03 -13.05 1.34
N HIS A 657 16.24 -13.32 0.83
CA HIS A 657 16.49 -14.44 -0.06
C HIS A 657 16.48 -15.78 0.71
N ARG A 658 17.08 -15.80 1.91
CA ARG A 658 16.96 -16.93 2.83
C ARG A 658 15.51 -17.13 3.31
N ASN A 659 14.77 -16.05 3.56
CA ASN A 659 13.36 -16.12 3.95
C ASN A 659 12.47 -16.71 2.84
N GLY A 660 12.66 -16.28 1.59
CA GLY A 660 11.96 -16.87 0.44
C GLY A 660 12.23 -18.37 0.29
N GLU A 661 13.48 -18.80 0.50
CA GLU A 661 13.81 -20.23 0.47
C GLU A 661 13.25 -21.00 1.68
N LEU A 662 13.22 -20.38 2.87
CA LEU A 662 12.59 -20.94 4.07
C LEU A 662 11.10 -21.24 3.81
N TYR A 663 10.34 -20.29 3.25
CA TYR A 663 8.94 -20.51 2.85
C TYR A 663 8.79 -21.74 1.92
N ARG A 664 9.68 -21.88 0.93
CA ARG A 664 9.66 -23.02 0.00
C ARG A 664 10.06 -24.35 0.67
N CYS A 665 10.98 -24.33 1.62
CA CYS A 665 11.33 -25.50 2.43
C CYS A 665 10.17 -25.92 3.35
N ILE A 666 9.39 -24.99 3.91
CA ILE A 666 8.15 -25.33 4.63
C ILE A 666 7.12 -25.97 3.67
N ALA A 667 6.98 -25.44 2.45
CA ALA A 667 6.10 -26.03 1.44
C ALA A 667 6.52 -27.46 1.02
N ASP A 668 7.82 -27.76 0.97
CA ASP A 668 8.31 -29.13 0.75
C ASP A 668 7.88 -30.10 1.88
N THR A 669 7.65 -29.64 3.12
CA THR A 669 7.09 -30.46 4.22
C THR A 669 5.58 -30.68 4.12
N LYS A 670 4.91 -30.16 3.08
CA LYS A 670 3.44 -30.02 3.01
C LYS A 670 2.85 -29.26 4.20
N GLY A 671 3.61 -28.26 4.70
CA GLY A 671 3.23 -27.38 5.80
C GLY A 671 2.14 -26.36 5.44
N ALA A 672 1.92 -25.38 6.32
CA ALA A 672 1.03 -24.24 6.06
C ALA A 672 1.56 -22.96 6.74
N PHE A 673 1.24 -21.80 6.18
CA PHE A 673 1.46 -20.52 6.85
C PHE A 673 0.27 -20.16 7.73
N VAL A 674 0.52 -19.61 8.91
CA VAL A 674 -0.52 -19.08 9.80
C VAL A 674 -0.19 -17.64 10.20
N GLN A 675 -1.11 -16.73 9.93
CA GLN A 675 -1.06 -15.31 10.28
C GLN A 675 -2.14 -15.05 11.36
N PRO A 676 -1.79 -14.99 12.67
CA PRO A 676 -2.76 -15.04 13.77
C PRO A 676 -3.15 -13.68 14.35
N ALA A 677 -2.82 -12.56 13.69
CA ALA A 677 -2.94 -11.23 14.28
C ALA A 677 -4.36 -10.88 14.72
N LEU A 678 -4.47 -10.13 15.82
CA LEU A 678 -5.73 -9.51 16.26
C LEU A 678 -6.27 -8.54 15.19
N TYR A 679 -5.36 -7.92 14.42
CA TYR A 679 -5.67 -7.12 13.25
C TYR A 679 -4.43 -7.05 12.34
N GLU A 680 -4.61 -7.15 11.02
CA GLU A 680 -3.55 -7.01 10.03
C GLU A 680 -3.98 -6.02 8.95
N ALA A 681 -3.21 -4.94 8.74
CA ALA A 681 -3.64 -3.85 7.84
C ALA A 681 -3.63 -4.26 6.36
N PHE A 682 -2.66 -5.10 5.98
CA PHE A 682 -2.55 -5.69 4.64
C PHE A 682 -2.08 -7.14 4.72
N GLY A 683 -0.85 -7.37 5.20
CA GLY A 683 -0.28 -8.71 5.40
C GLY A 683 0.60 -9.18 4.25
N LEU A 684 1.72 -8.49 3.99
CA LEU A 684 2.71 -8.92 2.98
C LEU A 684 3.14 -10.39 3.15
N THR A 685 3.32 -10.86 4.38
CA THR A 685 3.71 -12.25 4.67
C THR A 685 2.68 -13.30 4.23
N VAL A 686 1.41 -12.91 4.05
CA VAL A 686 0.36 -13.76 3.44
C VAL A 686 0.62 -13.90 1.94
N ILE A 687 0.94 -12.80 1.26
CA ILE A 687 1.27 -12.77 -0.18
C ILE A 687 2.61 -13.47 -0.45
N GLU A 688 3.61 -13.31 0.43
CA GLU A 688 4.89 -14.03 0.37
C GLU A 688 4.70 -15.55 0.48
N ALA A 689 3.90 -16.00 1.47
CA ALA A 689 3.57 -17.41 1.64
C ALA A 689 2.82 -17.98 0.42
N MET A 690 1.80 -17.27 -0.05
CA MET A 690 1.00 -17.70 -1.21
C MET A 690 1.81 -17.70 -2.51
N ASN A 691 2.71 -16.73 -2.75
CA ASN A 691 3.66 -16.74 -3.88
C ASN A 691 4.59 -17.95 -3.86
N CYS A 692 5.02 -18.39 -2.68
CA CYS A 692 5.82 -19.60 -2.52
C CYS A 692 5.01 -20.90 -2.69
N GLY A 693 3.69 -20.82 -2.84
CA GLY A 693 2.78 -21.97 -2.94
C GLY A 693 2.49 -22.63 -1.60
N LEU A 694 2.58 -21.90 -0.49
CA LEU A 694 2.28 -22.41 0.85
C LEU A 694 0.81 -22.11 1.21
N PRO A 695 -0.06 -23.13 1.41
CA PRO A 695 -1.42 -22.94 1.89
C PRO A 695 -1.44 -22.08 3.17
N THR A 696 -2.31 -21.08 3.19
CA THR A 696 -2.27 -20.01 4.18
C THR A 696 -3.58 -19.87 4.94
N PHE A 697 -3.46 -19.75 6.27
CA PHE A 697 -4.51 -19.34 7.20
C PHE A 697 -4.20 -17.93 7.67
N ALA A 698 -5.12 -16.99 7.53
CA ALA A 698 -4.90 -15.61 7.98
C ALA A 698 -6.10 -15.03 8.73
N THR A 699 -5.83 -14.01 9.53
CA THR A 699 -6.86 -13.31 10.31
C THR A 699 -7.98 -12.78 9.41
N ASN A 700 -9.23 -12.92 9.86
CA ASN A 700 -10.37 -12.26 9.23
C ASN A 700 -10.49 -10.77 9.61
N GLN A 701 -9.51 -10.22 10.35
CA GLN A 701 -9.50 -8.84 10.83
C GLN A 701 -8.53 -7.97 10.01
N GLY A 702 -9.06 -7.33 8.97
CA GLY A 702 -8.33 -6.39 8.12
C GLY A 702 -7.96 -6.96 6.75
N GLY A 703 -6.83 -6.51 6.19
CA GLY A 703 -6.44 -6.76 4.80
C GLY A 703 -6.40 -8.23 4.34
N PRO A 704 -5.96 -9.20 5.16
CA PRO A 704 -5.96 -10.61 4.72
C PRO A 704 -7.35 -11.16 4.40
N ALA A 705 -8.42 -10.56 4.94
CA ALA A 705 -9.81 -10.90 4.61
C ALA A 705 -10.21 -10.53 3.17
N GLU A 706 -9.45 -9.67 2.50
CA GLU A 706 -9.58 -9.35 1.07
C GLU A 706 -8.60 -10.18 0.21
N ILE A 707 -7.41 -10.51 0.75
CA ILE A 707 -6.41 -11.32 0.04
C ILE A 707 -6.92 -12.74 -0.18
N ILE A 708 -7.41 -13.39 0.88
CA ILE A 708 -7.88 -14.77 0.85
C ILE A 708 -9.37 -14.84 0.49
N VAL A 709 -9.73 -15.83 -0.33
CA VAL A 709 -11.11 -16.28 -0.47
C VAL A 709 -11.25 -17.57 0.35
N ASP A 710 -11.95 -17.49 1.50
CA ASP A 710 -12.04 -18.58 2.49
C ASP A 710 -12.50 -19.90 1.86
N GLY A 711 -11.74 -20.97 2.11
CA GLY A 711 -11.99 -22.30 1.54
C GLY A 711 -11.65 -22.46 0.06
N VAL A 712 -11.21 -21.39 -0.64
CA VAL A 712 -10.87 -21.42 -2.07
C VAL A 712 -9.37 -21.21 -2.29
N SER A 713 -8.80 -20.10 -1.82
CA SER A 713 -7.38 -19.75 -2.03
C SER A 713 -6.55 -19.77 -0.75
N GLY A 714 -7.16 -20.17 0.36
CA GLY A 714 -6.63 -20.13 1.71
C GLY A 714 -7.79 -20.22 2.71
N PHE A 715 -7.52 -19.91 3.98
CA PHE A 715 -8.55 -19.95 5.03
C PHE A 715 -8.53 -18.70 5.92
N HIS A 716 -9.71 -18.28 6.35
CA HIS A 716 -9.88 -17.27 7.38
C HIS A 716 -9.93 -17.90 8.78
N ILE A 717 -9.17 -17.33 9.70
CA ILE A 717 -9.19 -17.65 11.13
C ILE A 717 -9.64 -16.43 11.93
N ASN A 718 -10.35 -16.68 13.03
CA ASN A 718 -10.82 -15.62 13.93
C ASN A 718 -9.86 -15.53 15.12
N PRO A 719 -9.05 -14.46 15.26
CA PRO A 719 -8.04 -14.36 16.30
C PRO A 719 -8.64 -14.25 17.71
N TYR A 720 -9.94 -13.94 17.82
CA TYR A 720 -10.69 -13.93 19.07
C TYR A 720 -11.30 -15.30 19.42
N ASN A 721 -11.21 -16.30 18.53
CA ASN A 721 -11.66 -17.67 18.76
C ASN A 721 -10.56 -18.69 18.39
N GLY A 722 -9.63 -18.90 19.33
CA GLY A 722 -8.48 -19.79 19.13
C GLY A 722 -8.82 -21.27 19.01
N ASP A 723 -9.93 -21.71 19.63
CA ASP A 723 -10.35 -23.11 19.59
C ASP A 723 -10.97 -23.43 18.22
N GLU A 724 -11.84 -22.57 17.69
CA GLU A 724 -12.32 -22.67 16.29
C GLU A 724 -11.15 -22.61 15.30
N SER A 725 -10.25 -21.64 15.47
CA SER A 725 -9.13 -21.42 14.55
C SER A 725 -8.14 -22.60 14.53
N SER A 726 -7.78 -23.16 15.68
CA SER A 726 -6.91 -24.35 15.75
C SER A 726 -7.59 -25.61 15.21
N ASN A 727 -8.90 -25.78 15.43
CA ASN A 727 -9.66 -26.89 14.85
C ASN A 727 -9.75 -26.78 13.32
N LYS A 728 -10.00 -25.59 12.76
CA LYS A 728 -10.00 -25.36 11.30
C LYS A 728 -8.64 -25.74 10.67
N ILE A 729 -7.53 -25.43 11.33
CA ILE A 729 -6.19 -25.83 10.89
C ILE A 729 -5.99 -27.35 11.02
N ALA A 730 -6.43 -27.97 12.12
CA ALA A 730 -6.34 -29.42 12.34
C ALA A 730 -7.16 -30.22 11.31
N ASP A 731 -8.35 -29.72 10.94
CA ASP A 731 -9.23 -30.34 9.96
C ASP A 731 -8.64 -30.28 8.54
N PHE A 732 -7.94 -29.20 8.19
CA PHE A 732 -7.16 -29.12 6.94
C PHE A 732 -6.09 -30.21 6.88
N PHE A 733 -5.23 -30.31 7.89
CA PHE A 733 -4.16 -31.33 7.89
C PHE A 733 -4.71 -32.76 7.97
N GLN A 734 -5.80 -32.99 8.69
CA GLN A 734 -6.49 -34.29 8.68
C GLN A 734 -7.02 -34.62 7.27
N ARG A 735 -7.58 -33.65 6.55
CA ARG A 735 -8.04 -33.84 5.17
C ARG A 735 -6.88 -34.06 4.20
N CYS A 736 -5.73 -33.43 4.38
CA CYS A 736 -4.51 -33.71 3.60
C CYS A 736 -3.98 -35.14 3.79
N GLN A 737 -4.28 -35.79 4.92
CA GLN A 737 -3.93 -37.21 5.13
C GLN A 737 -4.89 -38.17 4.40
N THR A 738 -6.15 -37.77 4.17
CA THR A 738 -7.15 -38.61 3.48
C THR A 738 -7.26 -38.32 1.97
N ASP A 739 -6.91 -37.11 1.54
CA ASP A 739 -6.88 -36.66 0.15
C ASP A 739 -5.51 -36.02 -0.13
N SER A 740 -4.62 -36.79 -0.78
CA SER A 740 -3.25 -36.38 -1.09
C SER A 740 -3.18 -35.15 -1.99
N ASN A 741 -4.22 -34.89 -2.80
CA ASN A 741 -4.27 -33.80 -3.74
C ASN A 741 -4.83 -32.51 -3.10
N TYR A 742 -5.46 -32.60 -1.91
CA TYR A 742 -6.10 -31.45 -1.27
C TYR A 742 -5.13 -30.31 -0.97
N TRP A 743 -3.92 -30.65 -0.51
CA TRP A 743 -2.87 -29.66 -0.24
C TRP A 743 -2.41 -28.97 -1.54
N ASP A 744 -2.16 -29.74 -2.60
CA ASP A 744 -1.69 -29.22 -3.89
C ASP A 744 -2.75 -28.36 -4.57
N ASN A 745 -4.03 -28.75 -4.47
CA ASN A 745 -5.15 -27.94 -4.95
C ASN A 745 -5.23 -26.58 -4.23
N MET A 746 -5.06 -26.56 -2.90
CA MET A 746 -5.04 -25.32 -2.12
C MET A 746 -3.81 -24.46 -2.44
N SER A 747 -2.64 -25.08 -2.62
CA SER A 747 -1.40 -24.42 -3.06
C SER A 747 -1.57 -23.74 -4.43
N MET A 748 -2.09 -24.47 -5.43
CA MET A 748 -2.36 -23.95 -6.78
C MET A 748 -3.41 -22.84 -6.78
N ALA A 749 -4.45 -22.94 -5.96
CA ALA A 749 -5.47 -21.91 -5.84
C ALA A 749 -4.94 -20.63 -5.17
N GLY A 750 -4.08 -20.76 -4.16
CA GLY A 750 -3.35 -19.64 -3.56
C GLY A 750 -2.44 -18.94 -4.57
N LEU A 751 -1.63 -19.72 -5.32
CA LEU A 751 -0.77 -19.21 -6.39
C LEU A 751 -1.57 -18.46 -7.48
N ARG A 752 -2.69 -19.03 -7.91
CA ARG A 752 -3.58 -18.39 -8.89
C ARG A 752 -4.11 -17.05 -8.37
N ARG A 753 -4.63 -17.02 -7.15
CA ARG A 753 -5.14 -15.80 -6.50
C ARG A 753 -4.11 -14.68 -6.45
N ILE A 754 -2.84 -15.00 -6.20
CA ILE A 754 -1.77 -14.00 -6.21
C ILE A 754 -1.47 -13.52 -7.63
N ASN A 755 -1.25 -14.43 -8.58
CA ASN A 755 -0.93 -14.07 -9.96
C ASN A 755 -2.05 -13.28 -10.67
N GLU A 756 -3.30 -13.44 -10.24
CA GLU A 756 -4.46 -12.70 -10.77
C GLU A 756 -4.70 -11.33 -10.09
N CYS A 757 -4.13 -11.04 -8.92
CA CYS A 757 -4.54 -9.88 -8.11
C CYS A 757 -3.43 -9.13 -7.34
N TYR A 758 -2.31 -9.78 -7.02
CA TYR A 758 -1.32 -9.31 -6.03
C TYR A 758 0.11 -9.44 -6.57
N THR A 759 0.37 -8.84 -7.73
CA THR A 759 1.70 -8.74 -8.33
C THR A 759 2.08 -7.29 -8.59
N TRP A 760 3.38 -6.99 -8.52
CA TRP A 760 3.88 -5.65 -8.83
C TRP A 760 3.66 -5.24 -10.29
N LYS A 761 3.56 -6.21 -11.21
CA LYS A 761 3.17 -5.95 -12.60
C LYS A 761 1.74 -5.43 -12.72
N ILE A 762 0.76 -6.12 -12.12
CA ILE A 762 -0.65 -5.68 -12.12
C ILE A 762 -0.77 -4.32 -11.43
N TYR A 763 -0.02 -4.09 -10.35
CA TYR A 763 0.06 -2.79 -9.70
C TYR A 763 0.55 -1.69 -10.66
N ALA A 764 1.66 -1.95 -11.38
CA ALA A 764 2.25 -1.00 -12.31
C ALA A 764 1.30 -0.65 -13.46
N GLU A 765 0.79 -1.67 -14.18
CA GLU A 765 -0.21 -1.50 -15.24
C GLU A 765 -1.38 -0.64 -14.75
N LYS A 766 -1.98 -1.01 -13.61
CA LYS A 766 -3.16 -0.37 -13.04
C LYS A 766 -2.93 1.09 -12.64
N VAL A 767 -1.81 1.41 -12.00
CA VAL A 767 -1.52 2.79 -11.55
C VAL A 767 -1.09 3.69 -12.72
N LEU A 768 -0.39 3.15 -13.72
CA LEU A 768 -0.07 3.91 -14.94
C LEU A 768 -1.34 4.20 -15.77
N ASP A 769 -2.28 3.25 -15.84
CA ASP A 769 -3.59 3.47 -16.47
C ASP A 769 -4.42 4.53 -15.71
N MET A 770 -4.35 4.56 -14.38
CA MET A 770 -4.95 5.63 -13.57
C MET A 770 -4.32 6.98 -13.90
N GLY A 771 -2.99 7.10 -13.96
CA GLY A 771 -2.31 8.35 -14.35
C GLY A 771 -2.85 8.91 -15.67
N SER A 772 -3.07 8.02 -16.65
CA SER A 772 -3.65 8.38 -17.95
C SER A 772 -5.11 8.87 -17.86
N VAL A 773 -5.99 8.08 -17.24
CA VAL A 773 -7.42 8.39 -17.18
C VAL A 773 -7.70 9.60 -16.28
N TYR A 774 -7.05 9.70 -15.12
CA TYR A 774 -7.22 10.85 -14.22
C TYR A 774 -6.59 12.13 -14.78
N GLY A 775 -5.52 12.04 -15.58
CA GLY A 775 -4.98 13.17 -16.34
C GLY A 775 -6.02 13.77 -17.30
N PHE A 776 -6.75 12.92 -18.04
CA PHE A 776 -7.85 13.36 -18.89
C PHE A 776 -9.06 13.89 -18.09
N TRP A 777 -9.48 13.16 -17.05
CA TRP A 777 -10.58 13.54 -16.15
C TRP A 777 -10.37 14.92 -15.52
N ARG A 778 -9.15 15.22 -15.08
CA ARG A 778 -8.72 16.53 -14.58
C ARG A 778 -8.89 17.62 -15.64
N GLY A 779 -8.58 17.32 -16.90
CA GLY A 779 -8.83 18.18 -18.05
C GLY A 779 -10.31 18.54 -18.25
N MET A 780 -11.23 17.62 -17.96
CA MET A 780 -12.67 17.84 -18.05
C MET A 780 -13.27 18.56 -16.83
N ASN A 781 -12.62 18.52 -15.67
CA ASN A 781 -13.12 19.07 -14.40
C ASN A 781 -12.37 20.32 -13.90
N LYS A 782 -11.78 21.10 -14.81
CA LYS A 782 -10.97 22.30 -14.50
C LYS A 782 -11.63 23.28 -13.52
N LYS A 783 -12.95 23.53 -13.61
CA LYS A 783 -13.67 24.45 -12.70
C LYS A 783 -13.71 23.92 -11.25
N GLN A 784 -14.05 22.64 -11.09
CA GLN A 784 -14.10 21.93 -9.82
C GLN A 784 -12.71 21.87 -9.16
N LYS A 785 -11.68 21.53 -9.95
CA LYS A 785 -10.29 21.51 -9.51
C LYS A 785 -9.82 22.89 -9.05
N LEU A 786 -10.09 23.95 -9.81
CA LEU A 786 -9.74 25.33 -9.43
C LEU A 786 -10.41 25.77 -8.13
N ALA A 787 -11.69 25.43 -7.91
CA ALA A 787 -12.40 25.76 -6.67
C ALA A 787 -11.77 25.06 -5.45
N LYS A 788 -11.52 23.74 -5.55
CA LYS A 788 -10.82 22.99 -4.50
C LYS A 788 -9.41 23.53 -4.25
N ASP A 789 -8.62 23.79 -5.29
CA ASP A 789 -7.25 24.29 -5.16
C ASP A 789 -7.18 25.66 -4.46
N ARG A 790 -8.17 26.55 -4.67
CA ARG A 790 -8.25 27.84 -3.95
C ARG A 790 -8.53 27.65 -2.46
N TYR A 791 -9.46 26.76 -2.10
CA TYR A 791 -9.78 26.46 -0.71
C TYR A 791 -8.62 25.77 0.01
N ILE A 792 -7.96 24.81 -0.66
CA ILE A 792 -6.74 24.16 -0.17
C ILE A 792 -5.62 25.18 0.04
N HIS A 793 -5.40 26.09 -0.91
CA HIS A 793 -4.37 27.13 -0.77
C HIS A 793 -4.64 28.10 0.40
N MET A 794 -5.92 28.38 0.70
CA MET A 794 -6.32 29.15 1.88
C MET A 794 -6.00 28.41 3.17
N LEU A 795 -6.42 27.14 3.30
CA LEU A 795 -6.14 26.29 4.46
C LEU A 795 -4.63 26.11 4.68
N HIS A 796 -3.88 25.86 3.61
CA HIS A 796 -2.42 25.76 3.67
C HIS A 796 -1.80 27.08 4.17
N SER A 797 -2.19 28.20 3.57
CA SER A 797 -1.56 29.51 3.82
C SER A 797 -1.88 30.10 5.19
N LEU A 798 -3.10 29.90 5.69
CA LEU A 798 -3.59 30.55 6.92
C LEU A 798 -3.54 29.63 8.15
N GLN A 799 -3.72 28.31 7.96
CA GLN A 799 -3.75 27.33 9.05
C GLN A 799 -2.45 26.50 9.08
N PHE A 800 -2.14 25.71 8.04
CA PHE A 800 -0.97 24.82 8.07
C PHE A 800 0.34 25.57 8.31
N ARG A 801 0.63 26.64 7.54
CA ARG A 801 1.84 27.47 7.73
C ARG A 801 1.99 28.01 9.15
N LYS A 802 0.88 28.36 9.81
CA LYS A 802 0.89 28.89 11.18
C LYS A 802 1.21 27.80 12.19
N LEU A 803 0.65 26.60 12.01
CA LEU A 803 0.93 25.42 12.84
C LEU A 803 2.39 24.97 12.67
N ALA A 804 2.86 24.83 11.43
CA ALA A 804 4.21 24.39 11.12
C ALA A 804 5.29 25.31 11.72
N ARG A 805 5.07 26.64 11.75
CA ARG A 805 5.98 27.61 12.40
C ARG A 805 6.10 27.46 13.92
N ASN A 806 5.15 26.80 14.58
CA ASN A 806 5.15 26.59 16.02
C ASN A 806 5.84 25.28 16.43
N VAL A 807 6.24 24.43 15.48
CA VAL A 807 6.99 23.19 15.75
C VAL A 807 8.43 23.55 16.13
N ILE A 808 8.77 23.33 17.39
CA ILE A 808 10.12 23.59 17.93
C ILE A 808 11.02 22.40 17.60
N VAL A 809 12.01 22.60 16.74
CA VAL A 809 12.96 21.54 16.38
C VAL A 809 14.22 21.62 17.26
N PRO A 810 14.62 20.54 17.95
CA PRO A 810 15.86 20.50 18.70
C PRO A 810 17.08 20.70 17.80
N PHE A 811 17.78 21.83 17.98
CA PHE A 811 19.07 22.08 17.36
C PHE A 811 20.17 21.71 18.35
N GLU A 812 20.78 20.54 18.16
CA GLU A 812 22.10 20.28 18.75
C GLU A 812 23.09 21.19 18.02
N GLU A 813 23.78 22.07 18.74
CA GLU A 813 24.89 22.80 18.15
C GLU A 813 25.97 21.80 17.73
N PRO A 814 26.59 21.97 16.54
CA PRO A 814 27.69 21.10 16.16
C PRO A 814 28.76 21.22 17.23
N GLN A 815 29.07 20.11 17.90
CA GLN A 815 30.19 20.07 18.84
C GLN A 815 31.42 20.60 18.12
N GLU A 816 31.95 21.75 18.58
CA GLU A 816 33.26 22.19 18.14
C GLU A 816 34.21 21.02 18.33
N ILE A 817 34.91 20.65 17.27
CA ILE A 817 36.04 19.75 17.39
C ILE A 817 37.06 20.48 18.25
N THR A 818 37.03 20.21 19.56
CA THR A 818 37.97 20.78 20.52
C THR A 818 39.35 20.36 20.07
N THR A 819 40.04 21.26 19.37
CA THR A 819 41.42 21.09 18.97
C THR A 819 42.22 20.76 20.22
N MET A 820 42.88 19.59 20.24
CA MET A 820 43.74 19.21 21.36
C MET A 820 44.68 20.38 21.70
N GLY A 821 44.74 20.70 22.99
CA GLY A 821 45.14 22.02 23.45
C GLY A 821 46.47 22.50 22.90
N LYS A 822 46.49 23.72 22.36
CA LYS A 822 47.73 24.48 22.20
C LYS A 822 48.26 24.79 23.61
N THR A 823 49.33 24.09 23.98
CA THR A 823 50.07 24.31 25.22
C THR A 823 50.51 25.76 25.37
N SER A 824 50.22 26.37 26.52
CA SER A 824 50.70 27.71 26.86
C SER A 824 52.21 27.66 27.14
N ILE A 825 53.01 28.21 26.22
CA ILE A 825 54.47 28.36 26.41
C ILE A 825 54.74 29.54 27.34
N GLN A 826 55.12 29.28 28.58
CA GLN A 826 55.78 30.28 29.44
C GLN A 826 57.30 30.31 29.15
N LYS A 827 57.89 31.50 29.19
CA LYS A 827 59.33 31.72 28.92
C LYS A 827 60.20 31.34 30.13
N PRO A 828 61.48 30.94 29.92
CA PRO A 828 62.34 30.39 30.97
C PRO A 828 63.16 31.42 31.74
N THR A 829 63.49 31.10 32.99
CA THR A 829 64.57 31.72 33.79
C THR A 829 65.60 30.68 34.25
N LYS A 830 66.85 31.13 34.45
CA LYS A 830 68.08 30.29 34.46
C LYS A 830 68.42 29.64 35.83
N PRO A 831 69.37 28.65 35.88
CA PRO A 831 69.46 27.61 36.93
C PRO A 831 70.72 27.71 37.83
N VAL A 832 71.11 26.61 38.53
CA VAL A 832 72.44 26.16 39.08
C VAL A 832 72.30 25.60 40.53
N PRO A 833 73.05 24.56 41.03
CA PRO A 833 73.88 23.49 40.41
C PRO A 833 73.70 22.02 40.94
N GLN A 834 74.06 21.03 40.09
CA GLN A 834 74.88 19.78 40.28
C GLN A 834 74.82 18.89 41.56
N PRO A 835 75.29 17.60 41.53
CA PRO A 835 76.02 16.82 40.48
C PRO A 835 75.31 15.47 40.12
N ARG A 836 75.84 14.44 39.42
CA ARG A 836 77.14 14.13 38.76
C ARG A 836 76.91 13.23 37.49
N THR A 837 77.88 12.38 37.09
CA THR A 837 77.94 11.55 35.86
C THR A 837 78.45 10.11 36.15
N PRO A 838 78.31 9.09 35.26
CA PRO A 838 79.28 8.86 34.14
C PRO A 838 78.76 8.25 32.80
N PHE A 839 79.39 8.65 31.65
CA PHE A 839 79.83 7.90 30.43
C PHE A 839 78.93 6.83 29.72
N GLU A 840 78.94 6.59 28.38
CA GLU A 840 79.39 7.27 27.12
C GLU A 840 78.76 6.56 25.86
N PRO A 841 78.89 7.06 24.60
CA PRO A 841 78.11 6.64 23.40
C PRO A 841 78.85 5.68 22.42
N PRO A 842 78.28 5.28 21.25
CA PRO A 842 78.57 5.99 19.96
C PRO A 842 77.42 5.94 18.88
N GLN A 843 77.13 7.01 18.13
CA GLN A 843 77.60 7.39 16.76
C GLN A 843 76.64 7.12 15.57
N THR A 844 76.77 8.01 14.57
CA THR A 844 76.09 8.12 13.27
C THR A 844 76.59 7.16 12.19
N GLN A 845 75.77 6.83 11.18
CA GLN A 845 76.29 6.57 9.81
C GLN A 845 75.28 6.77 8.66
N THR A 846 75.84 6.97 7.46
CA THR A 846 75.26 7.43 6.19
C THR A 846 74.77 6.31 5.25
N PRO A 847 74.07 6.62 4.13
CA PRO A 847 73.51 5.63 3.20
C PRO A 847 74.36 5.33 1.94
N ALA A 848 73.99 4.23 1.26
CA ALA A 848 74.12 3.89 -0.19
C ALA A 848 75.25 2.93 -0.69
N LEU A 849 74.92 2.27 -1.83
CA LEU A 849 75.65 1.35 -2.77
C LEU A 849 75.22 -0.15 -2.66
N SER A 850 74.50 -0.80 -3.61
CA SER A 850 74.81 -1.21 -5.02
C SER A 850 75.28 -2.69 -5.13
N PRO A 851 75.27 -3.41 -6.29
CA PRO A 851 74.45 -3.35 -7.54
C PRO A 851 74.09 -4.72 -8.24
N THR A 852 73.31 -4.67 -9.36
CA THR A 852 73.30 -5.60 -10.56
C THR A 852 72.74 -7.07 -10.44
N ILE A 853 72.26 -7.79 -11.50
CA ILE A 853 72.41 -7.70 -12.98
C ILE A 853 71.21 -8.29 -13.80
N ALA A 854 70.88 -7.68 -14.96
CA ALA A 854 70.33 -8.17 -16.27
C ALA A 854 69.12 -9.17 -16.40
N SER A 855 68.41 -9.34 -17.54
CA SER A 855 68.61 -8.87 -18.94
C SER A 855 67.31 -8.84 -19.82
N GLN A 856 67.16 -7.80 -20.68
CA GLN A 856 66.72 -7.80 -22.12
C GLN A 856 65.38 -8.49 -22.57
N LEU A 857 64.67 -8.13 -23.66
CA LEU A 857 64.57 -6.98 -24.59
C LEU A 857 63.25 -7.13 -25.41
N ALA A 858 62.74 -6.05 -26.04
CA ALA A 858 61.70 -6.06 -27.10
C ALA A 858 62.35 -5.75 -28.49
N PRO A 859 61.67 -5.54 -29.67
CA PRO A 859 60.22 -5.47 -30.00
C PRO A 859 59.78 -6.03 -31.40
N ARG A 860 58.51 -5.79 -31.79
CA ARG A 860 57.89 -5.60 -33.15
C ARG A 860 58.22 -6.55 -34.36
N GLY A 861 57.17 -7.18 -34.91
CA GLY A 861 56.65 -6.84 -36.26
C GLY A 861 56.70 -7.86 -37.43
N ALA A 862 55.54 -8.00 -38.13
CA ALA A 862 55.30 -8.44 -39.53
C ALA A 862 55.49 -9.92 -39.95
N GLY A 863 54.72 -10.35 -40.97
CA GLY A 863 55.00 -11.53 -41.81
C GLY A 863 53.79 -12.42 -42.19
N LEU A 864 53.44 -12.48 -43.48
CA LEU A 864 52.49 -13.47 -44.06
C LEU A 864 53.15 -14.84 -44.28
N ASP A 865 52.35 -15.91 -44.37
CA ASP A 865 51.98 -16.61 -45.64
C ASP A 865 51.80 -18.14 -45.49
N LYS A 866 50.70 -18.71 -46.05
CA LYS A 866 50.38 -20.14 -46.33
C LYS A 866 50.48 -21.19 -45.19
N GLY A 867 49.71 -22.29 -45.17
CA GLY A 867 48.69 -22.82 -46.10
C GLY A 867 48.63 -24.36 -46.00
N LEU A 868 47.60 -24.99 -46.58
CA LEU A 868 47.40 -26.46 -46.74
C LEU A 868 46.97 -27.22 -45.44
N ASP A 869 46.05 -28.18 -45.43
CA ASP A 869 45.30 -28.86 -46.52
C ASP A 869 43.89 -29.36 -46.10
N GLU A 870 43.04 -29.56 -47.12
CA GLU A 870 41.93 -30.55 -47.25
C GLU A 870 40.74 -30.57 -46.23
N HIS A 871 39.47 -30.85 -46.60
CA HIS A 871 38.87 -31.34 -47.86
C HIS A 871 37.40 -30.86 -48.02
N GLU A 872 36.91 -30.77 -49.27
CA GLU A 872 35.49 -30.67 -49.67
C GLU A 872 34.73 -31.99 -49.34
N GLU A 873 33.39 -32.16 -49.36
CA GLU A 873 32.38 -31.76 -50.36
C GLU A 873 30.95 -31.61 -49.80
N SER A 874 30.15 -30.84 -50.55
CA SER A 874 28.73 -31.01 -50.89
C SER A 874 28.20 -32.47 -50.94
N GLY A 875 26.90 -32.78 -50.87
CA GLY A 875 25.66 -31.99 -50.93
C GLY A 875 24.57 -32.82 -51.65
N GLY A 876 23.27 -32.57 -51.43
CA GLY A 876 22.21 -33.28 -52.17
C GLY A 876 20.87 -33.40 -51.45
N ALA A 877 19.78 -33.01 -52.13
CA ALA A 877 18.42 -32.98 -51.60
C ALA A 877 17.60 -34.25 -51.91
N GLY A 878 16.47 -34.44 -51.19
CA GLY A 878 15.25 -34.95 -51.82
C GLY A 878 14.39 -35.95 -51.03
N TYR A 879 13.21 -35.48 -50.58
CA TYR A 879 11.98 -36.24 -50.26
C TYR A 879 12.09 -37.32 -49.14
N GLY A 880 11.02 -37.68 -48.40
CA GLY A 880 9.62 -37.27 -48.39
C GLY A 880 8.78 -38.36 -47.69
N TYR A 881 7.63 -38.02 -47.11
CA TYR A 881 6.70 -38.91 -46.37
C TYR A 881 7.19 -39.55 -45.04
N CYS A 882 6.71 -39.03 -43.91
CA CYS A 882 5.89 -39.78 -42.92
C CYS A 882 5.48 -38.89 -41.71
N TRP A 883 4.53 -37.97 -41.88
CA TRP A 883 4.08 -37.08 -40.78
C TRP A 883 2.55 -36.97 -40.59
N TRP A 884 1.76 -37.78 -41.31
CA TRP A 884 0.29 -37.71 -41.28
C TRP A 884 -0.41 -38.70 -40.34
N VAL A 885 0.33 -39.64 -39.71
CA VAL A 885 -0.28 -40.70 -38.87
C VAL A 885 -0.52 -40.25 -37.42
N PHE A 886 0.25 -39.31 -36.88
CA PHE A 886 0.13 -38.90 -35.47
C PHE A 886 -0.92 -37.82 -35.19
N LEU A 887 -1.39 -37.08 -36.21
CA LEU A 887 -2.34 -35.98 -36.03
C LEU A 887 -3.82 -36.43 -35.96
N PHE A 888 -4.17 -37.61 -36.48
CA PHE A 888 -5.56 -38.10 -36.46
C PHE A 888 -5.95 -38.83 -35.16
N ALA A 889 -4.98 -39.33 -34.38
CA ALA A 889 -5.27 -40.03 -33.13
C ALA A 889 -5.67 -39.09 -31.97
N GLY A 890 -5.22 -37.83 -31.97
CA GLY A 890 -5.49 -36.87 -30.90
C GLY A 890 -6.88 -36.21 -30.95
N LEU A 891 -7.49 -36.10 -32.13
CA LEU A 891 -8.75 -35.35 -32.31
C LEU A 891 -10.01 -36.14 -31.94
N LEU A 892 -9.97 -37.48 -32.00
CA LEU A 892 -11.12 -38.33 -31.63
C LEU A 892 -11.32 -38.43 -30.10
N THR A 893 -10.25 -38.36 -29.30
CA THR A 893 -10.34 -38.47 -27.84
C THR A 893 -10.94 -37.22 -27.19
N VAL A 894 -10.66 -36.03 -27.75
CA VAL A 894 -11.22 -34.75 -27.27
C VAL A 894 -12.72 -34.63 -27.58
N GLY A 895 -13.15 -35.09 -28.76
CA GLY A 895 -14.56 -35.09 -29.16
C GLY A 895 -15.46 -35.99 -28.30
N TYR A 896 -14.91 -37.06 -27.71
CA TYR A 896 -15.65 -37.96 -26.82
C TYR A 896 -15.87 -37.38 -25.41
N PHE A 897 -14.86 -36.67 -24.86
CA PHE A 897 -14.97 -36.05 -23.54
C PHE A 897 -15.88 -34.83 -23.50
N LEU A 898 -15.93 -34.03 -24.57
CA LEU A 898 -16.76 -32.82 -24.62
C LEU A 898 -18.27 -33.08 -24.76
N LYS A 899 -18.69 -34.33 -25.01
CA LYS A 899 -20.11 -34.68 -25.25
C LYS A 899 -20.88 -35.16 -24.01
N ASN A 900 -20.19 -35.39 -22.88
CA ASN A 900 -20.75 -36.03 -21.68
C ASN A 900 -20.70 -35.18 -20.39
N MET A 901 -20.41 -33.88 -20.47
CA MET A 901 -20.45 -32.97 -19.30
C MET A 901 -21.57 -31.93 -19.43
N ASP A 902 -22.73 -32.24 -18.85
CA ASP A 902 -23.93 -31.39 -18.86
C ASP A 902 -23.85 -30.26 -17.81
N ILE A 903 -22.90 -29.34 -18.01
CA ILE A 903 -22.58 -28.23 -17.09
C ILE A 903 -23.63 -27.09 -17.14
N LEU A 904 -24.48 -27.07 -18.16
CA LEU A 904 -25.48 -26.01 -18.40
C LEU A 904 -26.74 -26.10 -17.52
N SER A 905 -27.00 -27.25 -16.90
CA SER A 905 -28.10 -27.42 -15.92
C SER A 905 -27.79 -26.70 -14.59
N ILE A 906 -26.59 -26.93 -14.03
CA ILE A 906 -26.16 -26.43 -12.71
C ILE A 906 -26.06 -24.89 -12.65
N TRP A 907 -25.80 -24.23 -13.79
CA TRP A 907 -25.75 -22.77 -13.86
C TRP A 907 -27.13 -22.10 -13.84
N LYS A 908 -28.21 -22.80 -14.22
CA LYS A 908 -29.55 -22.20 -14.27
C LYS A 908 -30.17 -22.06 -12.88
N GLU A 909 -30.09 -23.07 -12.03
CA GLU A 909 -30.66 -23.03 -10.67
C GLU A 909 -29.99 -22.01 -9.75
N ARG A 910 -28.65 -21.83 -9.85
CA ARG A 910 -27.92 -20.84 -9.02
C ARG A 910 -28.17 -19.38 -9.39
N SER A 911 -28.84 -19.10 -10.51
CA SER A 911 -29.22 -17.73 -10.89
C SER A 911 -30.42 -17.20 -10.09
N GLN A 912 -31.28 -18.08 -9.54
CA GLN A 912 -32.46 -17.67 -8.75
C GLN A 912 -32.16 -17.45 -7.26
N SER A 913 -31.16 -18.12 -6.66
CA SER A 913 -30.86 -17.98 -5.22
C SER A 913 -29.98 -16.77 -4.84
N ARG A 914 -29.70 -15.84 -5.78
CA ARG A 914 -28.96 -14.58 -5.52
C ARG A 914 -29.86 -13.34 -5.57
N ARG A 915 -31.16 -13.50 -5.32
CA ARG A 915 -32.16 -12.41 -5.27
C ARG A 915 -32.93 -12.32 -3.94
N GLU A 916 -32.43 -12.97 -2.90
CA GLU A 916 -32.88 -12.82 -1.50
C GLU A 916 -31.68 -12.42 -0.63
#